data_AF-A0AAX4LJJ0-F1
#
_entry.id   AF-A0AAX4LJJ0-F1
#
_cell.length_a   1.000
_cell.length_b   1.000
_cell.length_c   1.000
_cell.angle_alpha   90.00
_cell.angle_beta   90.00
_cell.angle_gamma   90.00
#
_symmetry.space_group_name_H-M   'P 1'
#
loop_
_entity.id
_entity.type
_entity.pdbx_description
1 polymer ?
#
loop_
_entity_poly.entity_id
_entity_poly.type
_entity_poly.pdbx_seq_one_letter_code
_entity_poly.pdbx_strand_id
1 'polypeptide(L)'
;MPVTKCEPETTRKASRKSVKTQETVLSALLAQTEEVSVPLASLIKSPLNVRTVPYSAESVSELAESIKGVGLLQNLVVHTLPGDRYGVAAGGRRLAALNMLAERGIIPADWPVRVKVIPQELATAASMTENGHRRDMHPAEQIAGFRAMAQEGKTPAQIGDLLGYSPRHVQRMLKLADLAPVILDALAEDRITTEHCQALALENDTARQVQVFEAACQSEWGGKPEVQTIRRLVTESEVAVAGNSKFRFVGADAFSPDELRTDLFSDDEGGYVDCVALDAALLEKLQAVAEFLREAEGWGWCAGRMEPVGECREDAGTYRCLPEPEAVLTEAEDERLNELMTRYDALENQCEESDLLEAEMKLIDCMAKVRAWTPEMRAGSGVVVSWRYGNVCVQRGVQLRSEDDATDDADRTEQVQEKASVEEISLPLLTKMSSERTLAVQAALMQQPDKSLTLLAWTLCLNVFDSGAYSKPAQISLECKHYALTSDAPSGKEGAAFLALMAEKARLAALLPEGWSRDMTTFLSLSQEVLLSLLSFCTACSLNGVQTRECGRTSRSPLDSLESAIGFHMRDWWQPTKANFFGHLKKPQIIAALNDAGLSGAARDAEKMKKGDAAEHAEFHMKDNRWVPGWMCSPRPQTDATERADNLADAA
;
A
#
# COMPACT_ATOMS: atom_id res chain seq x y z
N MET A 1 -41.80 36.72 20.11
CA MET A 1 -42.07 37.02 18.69
C MET A 1 -40.78 37.52 18.07
N PRO A 2 -40.49 37.25 16.78
CA PRO A 2 -40.60 35.99 16.03
C PRO A 2 -39.19 35.36 15.82
N VAL A 3 -38.99 34.04 15.91
CA VAL A 3 -39.24 33.04 14.85
C VAL A 3 -38.51 33.35 13.52
N THR A 4 -37.29 32.83 13.39
CA THR A 4 -36.65 32.50 12.11
C THR A 4 -36.47 30.98 12.06
N LYS A 5 -36.92 30.35 10.98
CA LYS A 5 -36.93 28.88 10.84
C LYS A 5 -35.56 28.38 10.39
N CYS A 6 -35.08 27.29 10.98
CA CYS A 6 -34.19 26.37 10.27
C CYS A 6 -35.02 25.63 9.22
N GLU A 7 -34.68 25.80 7.94
CA GLU A 7 -35.06 24.84 6.90
C GLU A 7 -33.97 23.76 6.80
N PRO A 8 -34.32 22.47 6.63
CA PRO A 8 -33.32 21.42 6.47
C PRO A 8 -32.71 21.49 5.07
N GLU A 9 -31.39 21.34 4.97
CA GLU A 9 -30.70 21.27 3.68
C GLU A 9 -31.27 20.16 2.80
N THR A 10 -31.47 20.49 1.53
CA THR A 10 -32.20 19.61 0.62
C THR A 10 -31.36 18.42 0.19
N THR A 11 -31.87 17.21 0.47
CA THR A 11 -31.37 15.97 -0.12
C THR A 11 -31.27 16.11 -1.65
N ARG A 12 -30.06 16.01 -2.21
CA ARG A 12 -29.81 16.04 -3.66
C ARG A 12 -30.53 14.86 -4.32
N LYS A 13 -31.76 15.08 -4.81
CA LYS A 13 -32.45 14.13 -5.68
C LYS A 13 -31.64 13.98 -6.97
N ALA A 14 -31.20 12.75 -7.25
CA ALA A 14 -30.57 12.39 -8.52
C ALA A 14 -31.56 12.61 -9.68
N SER A 15 -31.49 13.79 -10.30
CA SER A 15 -32.26 14.12 -11.49
C SER A 15 -31.72 13.29 -12.65
N ARG A 16 -32.44 12.21 -12.97
CA ARG A 16 -32.28 11.45 -14.22
C ARG A 16 -32.65 12.38 -15.38
N LYS A 17 -31.72 13.23 -15.82
CA LYS A 17 -31.86 14.00 -17.06
C LYS A 17 -32.07 13.01 -18.20
N SER A 18 -33.26 13.07 -18.81
CA SER A 18 -33.50 12.40 -20.08
C SER A 18 -32.49 12.92 -21.10
N VAL A 19 -31.59 12.07 -21.57
CA VAL A 19 -30.67 12.41 -22.67
C VAL A 19 -31.54 12.68 -23.89
N LYS A 20 -31.68 13.96 -24.25
CA LYS A 20 -32.18 14.33 -25.58
C LYS A 20 -31.10 13.90 -26.56
N THR A 21 -31.42 12.95 -27.44
CA THR A 21 -30.59 12.62 -28.59
C THR A 21 -30.41 13.89 -29.41
N GLN A 22 -29.20 14.47 -29.38
CA GLN A 22 -28.83 15.48 -30.36
C GLN A 22 -28.63 14.75 -31.69
N GLU A 23 -29.40 15.11 -32.71
CA GLU A 23 -29.09 14.65 -34.06
C GLU A 23 -27.74 15.21 -34.48
N THR A 24 -26.84 14.33 -34.90
CA THR A 24 -25.51 14.68 -35.38
C THR A 24 -25.61 15.40 -36.72
N VAL A 25 -24.64 16.27 -37.04
CA VAL A 25 -24.56 16.94 -38.35
C VAL A 25 -24.65 15.92 -39.49
N LEU A 26 -24.02 14.76 -39.31
CA LEU A 26 -24.03 13.68 -40.28
C LEU A 26 -25.37 12.94 -40.39
N SER A 27 -26.13 12.76 -39.30
CA SER A 27 -27.45 12.11 -39.38
C SER A 27 -28.46 13.02 -40.09
N ALA A 28 -28.41 14.33 -39.85
CA ALA A 28 -29.21 15.32 -40.57
C ALA A 28 -28.87 15.36 -42.08
N LEU A 29 -27.59 15.24 -42.44
CA LEU A 29 -27.14 15.18 -43.83
C LEU A 29 -27.57 13.87 -44.52
N LEU A 30 -27.42 12.73 -43.86
CA LEU A 30 -27.90 11.43 -44.35
C LEU A 30 -29.43 11.37 -44.50
N ALA A 31 -30.18 12.10 -43.68
CA ALA A 31 -31.64 12.22 -43.83
C ALA A 31 -32.02 12.99 -45.10
N GLN A 32 -31.27 14.05 -45.45
CA GLN A 32 -31.50 14.92 -46.62
C GLN A 32 -30.88 14.41 -47.92
N THR A 33 -29.97 13.42 -47.87
CA THR A 33 -29.31 12.84 -49.05
C THR A 33 -30.32 12.08 -49.92
N GLU A 34 -30.41 12.43 -51.20
CA GLU A 34 -31.30 11.78 -52.19
C GLU A 34 -30.99 10.29 -52.36
N GLU A 35 -32.04 9.51 -52.66
CA GLU A 35 -31.95 8.06 -52.83
C GLU A 35 -31.81 7.72 -54.32
N VAL A 36 -30.70 7.09 -54.68
CA VAL A 36 -30.40 6.67 -56.06
C VAL A 36 -30.53 5.15 -56.15
N SER A 37 -31.02 4.64 -57.28
CA SER A 37 -31.06 3.21 -57.56
C SER A 37 -29.85 2.81 -58.41
N VAL A 38 -29.04 1.87 -57.94
CA VAL A 38 -27.85 1.37 -58.65
C VAL A 38 -27.89 -0.17 -58.79
N PRO A 39 -27.32 -0.77 -59.84
CA PRO A 39 -27.25 -2.22 -59.97
C PRO A 39 -26.39 -2.85 -58.86
N LEU A 40 -26.79 -4.02 -58.35
CA LEU A 40 -26.01 -4.76 -57.35
C LEU A 40 -24.57 -5.04 -57.81
N ALA A 41 -24.36 -5.37 -59.09
CA ALA A 41 -23.03 -5.59 -59.67
C ALA A 41 -22.08 -4.37 -59.63
N SER A 42 -22.60 -3.14 -59.46
CA SER A 42 -21.80 -1.92 -59.29
C SER A 42 -21.38 -1.66 -57.84
N LEU A 43 -21.88 -2.44 -56.87
CA LEU A 43 -21.60 -2.28 -55.44
C LEU A 43 -20.42 -3.15 -54.99
N ILE A 44 -19.43 -2.54 -54.35
CA ILE A 44 -18.35 -3.27 -53.66
C ILE A 44 -18.20 -2.78 -52.22
N LYS A 45 -17.72 -3.63 -51.30
CA LYS A 45 -17.42 -3.19 -49.92
C LYS A 45 -16.32 -2.13 -49.99
N SER A 46 -16.55 -0.95 -49.40
CA SER A 46 -15.55 0.13 -49.39
C SER A 46 -14.38 -0.21 -48.46
N PRO A 47 -13.13 0.19 -48.77
CA PRO A 47 -12.04 0.19 -47.79
C PRO A 47 -12.27 1.19 -46.65
N LEU A 48 -13.16 2.18 -46.82
CA LEU A 48 -13.58 3.14 -45.79
C LEU A 48 -14.70 2.59 -44.88
N ASN A 49 -15.01 1.29 -44.99
CA ASN A 49 -15.98 0.62 -44.14
C ASN A 49 -15.27 0.09 -42.88
N VAL A 50 -15.55 0.69 -41.73
CA VAL A 50 -14.83 0.39 -40.47
C VAL A 50 -15.14 -1.00 -39.91
N ARG A 51 -16.20 -1.67 -40.39
CA ARG A 51 -16.49 -3.06 -40.01
C ARG A 51 -15.59 -4.04 -40.76
N THR A 52 -14.46 -4.41 -40.17
CA THR A 52 -13.49 -5.37 -40.71
C THR A 52 -13.77 -6.81 -40.29
N VAL A 53 -14.41 -7.03 -39.13
CA VAL A 53 -14.68 -8.38 -38.60
C VAL A 53 -15.63 -9.15 -39.54
N PRO A 54 -15.33 -10.41 -39.89
CA PRO A 54 -16.21 -11.23 -40.72
C PRO A 54 -17.59 -11.46 -40.06
N TYR A 55 -18.67 -11.28 -40.82
CA TYR A 55 -20.01 -11.64 -40.37
C TYR A 55 -20.17 -13.16 -40.31
N SER A 56 -20.85 -13.69 -39.29
CA SER A 56 -21.17 -15.12 -39.25
C SER A 56 -22.12 -15.51 -40.39
N ALA A 57 -21.92 -16.70 -40.96
CA ALA A 57 -22.72 -17.19 -42.09
C ALA A 57 -24.22 -17.27 -41.76
N GLU A 58 -24.56 -17.63 -40.52
CA GLU A 58 -25.92 -17.63 -39.99
C GLU A 58 -26.53 -16.22 -40.01
N SER A 59 -25.84 -15.22 -39.45
CA SER A 59 -26.33 -13.83 -39.40
C SER A 59 -26.55 -13.21 -40.79
N VAL A 60 -25.72 -13.59 -41.78
CA VAL A 60 -25.91 -13.17 -43.17
C VAL A 60 -27.09 -13.90 -43.81
N SER A 61 -27.25 -15.21 -43.56
CA SER A 61 -28.35 -16.00 -44.13
C SER A 61 -29.72 -15.63 -43.55
N GLU A 62 -29.82 -15.34 -42.25
CA GLU A 62 -31.04 -14.81 -41.63
C GLU A 62 -31.47 -13.48 -42.26
N LEU A 63 -30.51 -12.57 -42.45
CA LEU A 63 -30.77 -11.28 -43.09
C LEU A 63 -31.14 -11.46 -44.58
N ALA A 64 -30.55 -12.42 -45.28
CA ALA A 64 -30.90 -12.75 -46.66
C ALA A 64 -32.36 -13.24 -46.78
N GLU A 65 -32.81 -14.15 -45.91
CA GLU A 65 -34.22 -14.57 -45.89
C GLU A 65 -35.17 -13.43 -45.48
N SER A 66 -34.75 -12.53 -44.57
CA SER A 66 -35.53 -11.31 -44.26
C SER A 66 -35.65 -10.36 -45.45
N ILE A 67 -34.56 -10.13 -46.21
CA ILE A 67 -34.57 -9.27 -47.40
C ILE A 67 -35.43 -9.89 -48.51
N LYS A 68 -35.39 -11.21 -48.67
CA LYS A 68 -36.24 -11.97 -49.59
C LYS A 68 -37.74 -11.89 -49.23
N GLY A 69 -38.08 -11.89 -47.94
CA GLY A 69 -39.47 -11.83 -47.46
C GLY A 69 -40.09 -10.43 -47.43
N VAL A 70 -39.31 -9.40 -47.07
CA VAL A 70 -39.82 -8.04 -46.77
C VAL A 70 -39.16 -6.94 -47.61
N GLY A 71 -38.10 -7.26 -48.35
CA GLY A 71 -37.30 -6.31 -49.10
C GLY A 71 -36.21 -5.62 -48.26
N LEU A 72 -35.41 -4.78 -48.92
CA LEU A 72 -34.37 -3.98 -48.28
C LEU A 72 -35.01 -2.75 -47.59
N LEU A 73 -35.30 -2.86 -46.29
CA LEU A 73 -35.95 -1.79 -45.51
C LEU A 73 -35.03 -0.60 -45.17
N GLN A 74 -33.71 -0.79 -45.20
CA GLN A 74 -32.74 0.28 -44.97
C GLN A 74 -31.76 0.32 -46.14
N ASN A 75 -31.62 1.49 -46.75
CA ASN A 75 -30.75 1.73 -47.90
C ASN A 75 -29.26 1.69 -47.52
N LEU A 76 -28.40 1.24 -48.44
CA LEU A 76 -26.94 1.26 -48.23
C LEU A 76 -26.43 2.70 -48.32
N VAL A 77 -25.33 3.01 -47.61
CA VAL A 77 -24.64 4.30 -47.76
C VAL A 77 -23.37 4.06 -48.56
N VAL A 78 -23.21 4.79 -49.66
CA VAL A 78 -22.14 4.57 -50.63
C VAL A 78 -21.42 5.86 -50.99
N HIS A 79 -20.18 5.76 -51.45
CA HIS A 79 -19.49 6.84 -52.14
C HIS A 79 -19.09 6.37 -53.55
N THR A 80 -18.84 7.32 -54.45
CA THR A 80 -18.39 7.03 -55.82
C THR A 80 -16.97 6.47 -55.82
N LEU A 81 -16.71 5.52 -56.73
CA LEU A 81 -15.40 4.94 -57.02
C LEU A 81 -15.09 5.03 -58.53
N PRO A 82 -13.81 4.91 -58.96
CA PRO A 82 -13.46 4.95 -60.38
C PRO A 82 -14.12 3.85 -61.23
N GLY A 83 -14.72 4.29 -62.35
CA GLY A 83 -15.37 3.43 -63.35
C GLY A 83 -16.75 2.94 -62.91
N ASP A 84 -17.68 3.87 -62.70
CA ASP A 84 -19.12 3.67 -62.44
C ASP A 84 -19.45 2.62 -61.37
N ARG A 85 -18.60 2.55 -60.35
CA ARG A 85 -18.75 1.69 -59.17
C ARG A 85 -18.97 2.52 -57.91
N TYR A 86 -19.56 1.88 -56.91
CA TYR A 86 -19.92 2.50 -55.65
C TYR A 86 -19.36 1.69 -54.48
N GLY A 87 -18.61 2.36 -53.61
CA GLY A 87 -18.05 1.79 -52.40
C GLY A 87 -19.06 1.85 -51.26
N VAL A 88 -19.54 0.70 -50.79
CA VAL A 88 -20.46 0.57 -49.65
C VAL A 88 -19.71 0.86 -48.35
N ALA A 89 -19.83 2.11 -47.88
CA ALA A 89 -19.28 2.60 -46.64
C ALA A 89 -20.07 2.11 -45.42
N ALA A 90 -21.40 2.09 -45.52
CA ALA A 90 -22.30 1.65 -44.44
C ALA A 90 -23.33 0.63 -44.97
N GLY A 91 -23.67 -0.38 -44.16
CA GLY A 91 -24.52 -1.51 -44.57
C GLY A 91 -23.79 -2.75 -45.13
N GLY A 92 -22.54 -3.01 -44.75
CA GLY A 92 -21.75 -4.14 -45.28
C GLY A 92 -22.42 -5.52 -45.17
N ARG A 93 -23.11 -5.82 -44.05
CA ARG A 93 -23.88 -7.07 -43.89
C ARG A 93 -25.06 -7.18 -44.86
N ARG A 94 -25.68 -6.06 -45.21
CA ARG A 94 -26.79 -5.98 -46.18
C ARG A 94 -26.29 -6.24 -47.60
N LEU A 95 -25.10 -5.72 -47.97
CA LEU A 95 -24.43 -6.08 -49.22
C LEU A 95 -24.11 -7.59 -49.29
N ALA A 96 -23.55 -8.17 -48.22
CA ALA A 96 -23.25 -9.60 -48.18
C ALA A 96 -24.51 -10.47 -48.34
N ALA A 97 -25.62 -10.09 -47.70
CA ALA A 97 -26.91 -10.79 -47.84
C ALA A 97 -27.49 -10.66 -49.27
N LEU A 98 -27.37 -9.50 -49.91
CA LEU A 98 -27.78 -9.31 -51.32
C LEU A 98 -26.93 -10.16 -52.27
N ASN A 99 -25.61 -10.19 -52.11
CA ASN A 99 -24.72 -11.04 -52.90
C ASN A 99 -25.06 -12.52 -52.73
N MET A 100 -25.33 -12.97 -51.49
CA MET A 100 -25.77 -14.35 -51.21
C MET A 100 -27.11 -14.69 -51.89
N LEU A 101 -28.07 -13.75 -51.98
CA LEU A 101 -29.31 -13.96 -52.74
C LEU A 101 -29.06 -14.03 -54.25
N ALA A 102 -28.09 -13.28 -54.76
CA ALA A 102 -27.71 -13.31 -56.18
C ALA A 102 -26.99 -14.61 -56.56
N GLU A 103 -26.05 -15.06 -55.73
CA GLU A 103 -25.36 -16.35 -55.86
C GLU A 103 -26.33 -17.54 -55.81
N ARG A 104 -27.38 -17.45 -54.98
CA ARG A 104 -28.48 -18.43 -54.91
C ARG A 104 -29.47 -18.34 -56.09
N GLY A 105 -29.28 -17.40 -57.03
CA GLY A 105 -30.16 -17.19 -58.18
C GLY A 105 -31.56 -16.67 -57.84
N ILE A 106 -31.75 -16.11 -56.62
CA ILE A 106 -33.04 -15.58 -56.14
C ILE A 106 -33.27 -14.17 -56.70
N ILE A 107 -32.20 -13.39 -56.87
CA ILE A 107 -32.20 -12.08 -57.53
C ILE A 107 -31.12 -12.06 -58.64
N PRO A 108 -31.33 -11.38 -59.78
CA PRO A 108 -30.29 -11.17 -60.78
C PRO A 108 -29.23 -10.15 -60.33
N ALA A 109 -28.06 -10.18 -60.96
CA ALA A 109 -26.92 -9.32 -60.61
C ALA A 109 -27.11 -7.82 -60.94
N ASP A 110 -28.07 -7.49 -61.80
CA ASP A 110 -28.49 -6.13 -62.14
C ASP A 110 -29.60 -5.59 -61.23
N TRP A 111 -30.00 -6.34 -60.20
CA TRP A 111 -31.09 -5.97 -59.29
C TRP A 111 -30.92 -4.53 -58.76
N PRO A 112 -31.95 -3.67 -58.87
CA PRO A 112 -31.88 -2.29 -58.45
C PRO A 112 -31.83 -2.17 -56.92
N VAL A 113 -30.69 -1.74 -56.39
CA VAL A 113 -30.47 -1.49 -54.96
C VAL A 113 -30.57 0.01 -54.70
N ARG A 114 -31.43 0.42 -53.76
CA ARG A 114 -31.51 1.81 -53.30
C ARG A 114 -30.33 2.14 -52.38
N VAL A 115 -29.65 3.23 -52.70
CA VAL A 115 -28.46 3.71 -51.98
C VAL A 115 -28.53 5.21 -51.75
N LYS A 116 -27.87 5.67 -50.69
CA LYS A 116 -27.60 7.09 -50.44
C LYS A 116 -26.15 7.39 -50.80
N VAL A 117 -25.94 8.25 -51.79
CA VAL A 117 -24.60 8.59 -52.28
C VAL A 117 -24.07 9.79 -51.50
N ILE A 118 -22.95 9.62 -50.81
CA ILE A 118 -22.30 10.67 -50.00
C ILE A 118 -20.89 11.00 -50.52
N PRO A 119 -20.36 12.20 -50.21
CA PRO A 119 -18.96 12.52 -50.43
C PRO A 119 -18.03 11.51 -49.74
N GLN A 120 -16.91 11.17 -50.39
CA GLN A 120 -15.95 10.20 -49.86
C GLN A 120 -15.38 10.62 -48.50
N GLU A 121 -15.19 11.92 -48.26
CA GLU A 121 -14.70 12.49 -46.99
C GLU A 121 -15.61 12.24 -45.78
N LEU A 122 -16.87 11.86 -46.02
CA LEU A 122 -17.87 11.50 -45.01
C LEU A 122 -18.09 9.99 -44.91
N ALA A 123 -17.47 9.18 -45.78
CA ALA A 123 -17.71 7.73 -45.84
C ALA A 123 -17.33 7.02 -44.54
N THR A 124 -16.14 7.28 -44.00
CA THR A 124 -15.64 6.73 -42.73
C THR A 124 -16.55 7.12 -41.57
N ALA A 125 -16.94 8.39 -41.49
CA ALA A 125 -17.83 8.91 -40.45
C ALA A 125 -19.26 8.31 -40.56
N ALA A 126 -19.76 8.05 -41.77
CA ALA A 126 -21.07 7.44 -41.99
C ALA A 126 -21.07 5.95 -41.61
N SER A 127 -19.96 5.25 -41.91
CA SER A 127 -19.72 3.87 -41.48
C SER A 127 -19.75 3.74 -39.95
N MET A 128 -19.07 4.66 -39.26
CA MET A 128 -19.07 4.79 -37.81
C MET A 128 -20.47 5.11 -37.26
N THR A 129 -21.15 6.13 -37.78
CA THR A 129 -22.39 6.68 -37.20
C THR A 129 -23.60 5.76 -37.37
N GLU A 130 -23.70 5.01 -38.48
CA GLU A 130 -24.77 4.02 -38.71
C GLU A 130 -24.86 2.98 -37.58
N ASN A 131 -23.73 2.65 -36.96
CA ASN A 131 -23.57 1.53 -36.05
C ASN A 131 -23.18 1.93 -34.62
N GLY A 132 -22.44 3.03 -34.44
CA GLY A 132 -21.76 3.38 -33.18
C GLY A 132 -22.67 3.72 -31.99
N HIS A 133 -23.96 3.99 -32.22
CA HIS A 133 -24.95 4.20 -31.16
C HIS A 133 -25.65 2.92 -30.70
N ARG A 134 -25.26 1.74 -31.24
CA ARG A 134 -25.78 0.42 -30.86
C ARG A 134 -24.64 -0.45 -30.33
N ARG A 135 -24.96 -1.41 -29.46
CA ARG A 135 -23.99 -2.30 -28.77
C ARG A 135 -23.35 -3.37 -29.69
N ASP A 136 -23.32 -3.12 -31.00
CA ASP A 136 -23.08 -4.13 -32.05
C ASP A 136 -21.78 -3.86 -32.86
N MET A 137 -20.93 -2.92 -32.44
CA MET A 137 -19.61 -2.65 -33.03
C MET A 137 -18.52 -3.14 -32.10
N HIS A 138 -17.52 -3.83 -32.65
CA HIS A 138 -16.39 -4.33 -31.86
C HIS A 138 -15.46 -3.17 -31.45
N PRO A 139 -14.92 -3.14 -30.22
CA PRO A 139 -14.04 -2.05 -29.77
C PRO A 139 -12.84 -1.78 -30.70
N ALA A 140 -12.25 -2.81 -31.31
CA ALA A 140 -11.14 -2.65 -32.25
C ALA A 140 -11.59 -1.96 -33.56
N GLU A 141 -12.78 -2.27 -34.07
CA GLU A 141 -13.38 -1.58 -35.23
C GLU A 141 -13.63 -0.09 -34.93
N GLN A 142 -14.11 0.21 -33.72
CA GLN A 142 -14.35 1.58 -33.27
C GLN A 142 -13.03 2.38 -33.19
N ILE A 143 -12.00 1.82 -32.56
CA ILE A 143 -10.65 2.42 -32.45
C ILE A 143 -10.05 2.64 -33.85
N ALA A 144 -10.14 1.64 -34.74
CA ALA A 144 -9.66 1.75 -36.11
C ALA A 144 -10.39 2.85 -36.90
N GLY A 145 -11.70 3.00 -36.71
CA GLY A 145 -12.49 4.09 -37.29
C GLY A 145 -12.00 5.46 -36.83
N PHE A 146 -11.80 5.65 -35.52
CA PHE A 146 -11.21 6.89 -34.96
C PHE A 146 -9.82 7.18 -35.57
N ARG A 147 -8.94 6.17 -35.69
CA ARG A 147 -7.64 6.30 -36.34
C ARG A 147 -7.76 6.79 -37.78
N ALA A 148 -8.66 6.18 -38.57
CA ALA A 148 -8.84 6.53 -39.98
C ALA A 148 -9.26 8.00 -40.16
N MET A 149 -10.20 8.51 -39.34
CA MET A 149 -10.59 9.93 -39.40
C MET A 149 -9.46 10.89 -38.99
N ALA A 150 -8.58 10.51 -38.06
CA ALA A 150 -7.40 11.30 -37.73
C ALA A 150 -6.35 11.27 -38.86
N GLN A 151 -6.16 10.13 -39.53
CA GLN A 151 -5.30 10.01 -40.71
C GLN A 151 -5.83 10.80 -41.92
N GLU A 152 -7.15 11.01 -42.01
CA GLU A 152 -7.80 11.95 -42.94
C GLU A 152 -7.57 13.44 -42.55
N GLY A 153 -6.81 13.73 -41.48
CA GLY A 153 -6.45 15.08 -41.03
C GLY A 153 -7.50 15.78 -40.16
N LYS A 154 -8.55 15.08 -39.70
CA LYS A 154 -9.60 15.66 -38.85
C LYS A 154 -9.12 15.81 -37.41
N THR A 155 -9.40 16.95 -36.78
CA THR A 155 -9.04 17.19 -35.36
C THR A 155 -9.98 16.46 -34.40
N PRO A 156 -9.58 16.22 -33.13
CA PRO A 156 -10.45 15.55 -32.14
C PRO A 156 -11.80 16.24 -31.93
N ALA A 157 -11.84 17.58 -32.04
CA ALA A 157 -13.08 18.36 -31.99
C ALA A 157 -13.97 18.09 -33.21
N GLN A 158 -13.42 18.16 -34.43
CA GLN A 158 -14.16 17.89 -35.67
C GLN A 158 -14.72 16.45 -35.71
N ILE A 159 -13.96 15.47 -35.23
CA ILE A 159 -14.41 14.07 -35.12
C ILE A 159 -15.55 13.97 -34.08
N GLY A 160 -15.44 14.69 -32.96
CA GLY A 160 -16.49 14.77 -31.95
C GLY A 160 -17.80 15.33 -32.51
N ASP A 161 -17.73 16.45 -33.21
CA ASP A 161 -18.88 17.12 -33.84
C ASP A 161 -19.54 16.25 -34.94
N LEU A 162 -18.75 15.49 -35.70
CA LEU A 162 -19.24 14.59 -36.75
C LEU A 162 -19.96 13.35 -36.21
N LEU A 163 -19.49 12.80 -35.08
CA LEU A 163 -19.99 11.54 -34.51
C LEU A 163 -20.91 11.68 -33.29
N GLY A 164 -20.92 12.84 -32.63
CA GLY A 164 -21.68 13.09 -31.40
C GLY A 164 -20.94 12.73 -30.12
N TYR A 165 -19.60 12.66 -30.15
CA TYR A 165 -18.75 12.36 -28.98
C TYR A 165 -18.10 13.61 -28.40
N SER A 166 -17.84 13.62 -27.10
CA SER A 166 -17.07 14.71 -26.48
C SER A 166 -15.60 14.68 -26.93
N PRO A 167 -14.90 15.83 -27.01
CA PRO A 167 -13.49 15.86 -27.38
C PRO A 167 -12.59 14.97 -26.51
N ARG A 168 -12.87 14.88 -25.19
CA ARG A 168 -12.15 13.97 -24.26
C ARG A 168 -12.39 12.50 -24.59
N HIS A 169 -13.59 12.11 -25.04
CA HIS A 169 -13.84 10.74 -25.52
C HIS A 169 -13.05 10.45 -26.81
N VAL A 170 -13.03 11.39 -27.76
CA VAL A 170 -12.24 11.23 -28.99
C VAL A 170 -10.74 11.12 -28.68
N GLN A 171 -10.21 11.95 -27.78
CA GLN A 171 -8.82 11.85 -27.30
C GLN A 171 -8.52 10.49 -26.68
N ARG A 172 -9.39 9.97 -25.79
CA ARG A 172 -9.28 8.60 -25.23
C ARG A 172 -9.22 7.54 -26.35
N MET A 173 -10.08 7.63 -27.35
CA MET A 173 -10.12 6.66 -28.45
C MET A 173 -8.92 6.77 -29.42
N LEU A 174 -8.41 7.97 -29.66
CA LEU A 174 -7.17 8.18 -30.43
C LEU A 174 -5.94 7.68 -29.65
N LYS A 175 -5.91 7.87 -28.32
CA LYS A 175 -4.85 7.31 -27.48
C LYS A 175 -4.81 5.77 -27.52
N LEU A 176 -5.97 5.11 -27.55
CA LEU A 176 -6.06 3.67 -27.83
C LEU A 176 -5.66 3.32 -29.28
N ALA A 177 -5.86 4.23 -30.22
CA ALA A 177 -5.44 4.06 -31.61
C ALA A 177 -3.93 4.17 -31.83
N ASP A 178 -3.17 4.71 -30.87
CA ASP A 178 -1.70 4.79 -30.95
C ASP A 178 -0.97 3.60 -30.28
N LEU A 179 -1.73 2.61 -29.78
CA LEU A 179 -1.17 1.35 -29.25
C LEU A 179 -0.42 0.53 -30.32
N ALA A 180 0.56 -0.25 -29.88
CA ALA A 180 1.31 -1.15 -30.75
C ALA A 180 0.38 -2.14 -31.51
N PRO A 181 0.64 -2.45 -32.80
CA PRO A 181 -0.22 -3.30 -33.62
C PRO A 181 -0.60 -4.64 -32.97
N VAL A 182 0.36 -5.32 -32.34
CA VAL A 182 0.15 -6.62 -31.67
C VAL A 182 -0.91 -6.56 -30.57
N ILE A 183 -1.05 -5.42 -29.87
CA ILE A 183 -2.06 -5.21 -28.81
C ILE A 183 -3.44 -5.00 -29.44
N LEU A 184 -3.51 -4.28 -30.56
CA LEU A 184 -4.75 -4.03 -31.30
C LEU A 184 -5.26 -5.30 -31.98
N ASP A 185 -4.36 -6.13 -32.51
CA ASP A 185 -4.67 -7.45 -33.05
C ASP A 185 -5.18 -8.38 -31.93
N ALA A 186 -4.53 -8.40 -30.77
CA ALA A 186 -4.99 -9.17 -29.61
C ALA A 186 -6.37 -8.71 -29.09
N LEU A 187 -6.70 -7.41 -29.20
CA LEU A 187 -8.04 -6.89 -28.92
C LEU A 187 -9.04 -7.36 -29.98
N ALA A 188 -8.70 -7.29 -31.26
CA ALA A 188 -9.56 -7.73 -32.37
C ALA A 188 -9.84 -9.24 -32.36
N GLU A 189 -8.96 -10.03 -31.73
CA GLU A 189 -9.11 -11.48 -31.50
C GLU A 189 -9.83 -11.83 -30.18
N ASP A 190 -10.37 -10.85 -29.45
CA ASP A 190 -10.97 -11.01 -28.10
C ASP A 190 -10.03 -11.70 -27.07
N ARG A 191 -8.71 -11.68 -27.29
CA ARG A 191 -7.71 -12.20 -26.33
C ARG A 191 -7.54 -11.29 -25.12
N ILE A 192 -7.74 -9.98 -25.32
CA ILE A 192 -7.75 -8.96 -24.27
C ILE A 192 -9.01 -8.07 -24.37
N THR A 193 -9.35 -7.37 -23.30
CA THR A 193 -10.45 -6.39 -23.28
C THR A 193 -9.93 -4.96 -23.42
N THR A 194 -10.84 -4.01 -23.70
CA THR A 194 -10.52 -2.58 -23.78
C THR A 194 -9.84 -2.04 -22.51
N GLU A 195 -10.11 -2.60 -21.32
CA GLU A 195 -9.45 -2.18 -20.06
C GLU A 195 -7.95 -2.49 -20.04
N HIS A 196 -7.52 -3.58 -20.68
CA HIS A 196 -6.11 -3.93 -20.85
C HIS A 196 -5.42 -2.94 -21.79
N CYS A 197 -6.10 -2.57 -22.88
CA CYS A 197 -5.64 -1.54 -23.81
C CYS A 197 -5.52 -0.17 -23.12
N GLN A 198 -6.45 0.20 -22.25
CA GLN A 198 -6.37 1.43 -21.44
C GLN A 198 -5.17 1.43 -20.49
N ALA A 199 -4.90 0.30 -19.82
CA ALA A 199 -3.71 0.16 -18.97
C ALA A 199 -2.40 0.22 -19.76
N LEU A 200 -2.33 -0.40 -20.94
CA LEU A 200 -1.15 -0.33 -21.83
C LEU A 200 -0.96 1.07 -22.43
N ALA A 201 -2.04 1.82 -22.64
CA ALA A 201 -2.01 3.18 -23.19
C ALA A 201 -1.48 4.26 -22.22
N LEU A 202 -1.17 3.88 -20.96
CA LEU A 202 -0.36 4.70 -20.05
C LEU A 202 1.09 4.81 -20.52
N GLU A 203 1.61 3.77 -21.18
CA GLU A 203 2.94 3.79 -21.78
C GLU A 203 2.89 4.40 -23.18
N ASN A 204 3.83 5.30 -23.49
CA ASN A 204 3.93 6.00 -24.77
C ASN A 204 4.79 5.24 -25.78
N ASP A 205 5.83 4.52 -25.31
CA ASP A 205 6.68 3.73 -26.20
C ASP A 205 6.03 2.40 -26.59
N THR A 206 5.67 2.27 -27.86
CA THR A 206 5.15 1.02 -28.45
C THR A 206 6.04 -0.21 -28.25
N ALA A 207 7.37 -0.06 -28.12
CA ALA A 207 8.26 -1.19 -27.83
C ALA A 207 8.12 -1.65 -26.38
N ARG A 208 8.13 -0.71 -25.42
CA ARG A 208 7.87 -1.00 -24.00
C ARG A 208 6.44 -1.51 -23.76
N GLN A 209 5.43 -1.01 -24.48
CA GLN A 209 4.07 -1.56 -24.45
C GLN A 209 4.04 -3.07 -24.77
N VAL A 210 4.76 -3.50 -25.81
CA VAL A 210 4.85 -4.93 -26.18
C VAL A 210 5.58 -5.73 -25.11
N GLN A 211 6.70 -5.24 -24.58
CA GLN A 211 7.45 -5.90 -23.50
C GLN A 211 6.59 -6.09 -22.24
N VAL A 212 5.87 -5.05 -21.81
CA VAL A 212 4.96 -5.11 -20.66
C VAL A 212 3.82 -6.11 -20.91
N PHE A 213 3.24 -6.10 -22.11
CA PHE A 213 2.17 -7.03 -22.48
C PHE A 213 2.65 -8.49 -22.47
N GLU A 214 3.83 -8.78 -23.03
CA GLU A 214 4.43 -10.12 -23.02
C GLU A 214 4.79 -10.57 -21.60
N ALA A 215 5.38 -9.70 -20.78
CA ALA A 215 5.73 -9.99 -19.39
C ALA A 215 4.48 -10.28 -18.54
N ALA A 216 3.42 -9.48 -18.68
CA ALA A 216 2.15 -9.72 -18.00
C ALA A 216 1.54 -11.07 -18.40
N CYS A 217 1.56 -11.42 -19.70
CA CYS A 217 1.07 -12.73 -20.18
C CYS A 217 1.89 -13.92 -19.63
N GLN A 218 3.19 -13.74 -19.40
CA GLN A 218 4.07 -14.79 -18.82
C GLN A 218 3.87 -14.95 -17.31
N SER A 219 3.47 -13.89 -16.61
CA SER A 219 3.31 -13.91 -15.15
C SER A 219 2.10 -14.70 -14.65
N GLU A 220 1.13 -15.03 -15.51
CA GLU A 220 -0.16 -15.59 -15.12
C GLU A 220 -0.47 -16.97 -15.71
N TRP A 221 -1.15 -17.78 -14.90
CA TRP A 221 -1.46 -19.17 -15.23
C TRP A 221 -2.61 -19.26 -16.23
N GLY A 222 -2.26 -19.34 -17.52
CA GLY A 222 -3.21 -19.40 -18.62
C GLY A 222 -2.97 -18.37 -19.74
N GLY A 223 -1.94 -17.51 -19.62
CA GLY A 223 -1.55 -16.60 -20.70
C GLY A 223 -2.50 -15.43 -20.95
N LYS A 224 -3.44 -15.16 -20.04
CA LYS A 224 -4.22 -13.92 -20.00
C LYS A 224 -3.63 -13.01 -18.91
N PRO A 225 -3.25 -11.76 -19.22
CA PRO A 225 -2.69 -10.84 -18.24
C PRO A 225 -3.80 -10.16 -17.43
N GLU A 226 -3.64 -9.95 -16.12
CA GLU A 226 -4.53 -9.10 -15.33
C GLU A 226 -4.22 -7.61 -15.58
N VAL A 227 -5.27 -6.78 -15.64
CA VAL A 227 -5.16 -5.31 -15.78
C VAL A 227 -4.31 -4.68 -14.67
N GLN A 228 -4.38 -5.19 -13.44
CA GLN A 228 -3.56 -4.71 -12.31
C GLN A 228 -2.07 -5.00 -12.51
N THR A 229 -1.74 -6.21 -12.98
CA THR A 229 -0.38 -6.61 -13.32
C THR A 229 0.22 -5.72 -14.41
N ILE A 230 -0.54 -5.44 -15.47
CA ILE A 230 -0.13 -4.48 -16.52
C ILE A 230 0.16 -3.10 -15.92
N ARG A 231 -0.79 -2.53 -15.15
CA ARG A 231 -0.61 -1.19 -14.54
C ARG A 231 0.66 -1.13 -13.69
N ARG A 232 0.88 -2.14 -12.82
CA ARG A 232 2.08 -2.22 -11.97
C ARG A 232 3.38 -2.25 -12.79
N LEU A 233 3.41 -2.97 -13.91
CA LEU A 233 4.59 -3.06 -14.79
C LEU A 233 4.83 -1.76 -15.59
N VAL A 234 3.77 -1.01 -15.94
CA VAL A 234 3.91 0.31 -16.58
C VAL A 234 4.41 1.37 -15.59
N THR A 235 3.91 1.35 -14.35
CA THR A 235 4.21 2.34 -13.31
C THR A 235 5.23 1.85 -12.27
N GLU A 236 6.08 0.86 -12.58
CA GLU A 236 6.98 0.24 -11.59
C GLU A 236 8.02 1.23 -11.01
N SER A 237 8.51 2.15 -11.84
CA SER A 237 9.39 3.25 -11.44
C SER A 237 8.64 4.53 -11.08
N GLU A 238 7.31 4.53 -11.10
CA GLU A 238 6.50 5.75 -10.97
C GLU A 238 5.62 5.71 -9.72
N VAL A 239 5.33 6.89 -9.19
CA VAL A 239 4.42 7.08 -8.07
C VAL A 239 3.28 8.01 -8.48
N ALA A 240 2.07 7.69 -8.01
CA ALA A 240 0.92 8.57 -8.20
C ALA A 240 1.18 9.93 -7.54
N VAL A 241 0.78 11.01 -8.23
CA VAL A 241 0.84 12.38 -7.74
C VAL A 241 -0.23 12.62 -6.66
N ALA A 242 -1.42 12.07 -6.86
CA ALA A 242 -2.55 12.20 -5.93
C ALA A 242 -2.21 11.58 -4.56
N GLY A 243 -2.37 12.37 -3.49
CA GLY A 243 -2.11 11.93 -2.11
C GLY A 243 -0.63 11.81 -1.72
N ASN A 244 0.32 12.00 -2.65
CA ASN A 244 1.74 11.85 -2.36
C ASN A 244 2.31 13.08 -1.63
N SER A 245 2.72 12.90 -0.37
CA SER A 245 3.24 13.98 0.47
C SER A 245 4.54 14.59 -0.06
N LYS A 246 5.41 13.80 -0.70
CA LYS A 246 6.66 14.29 -1.29
C LYS A 246 6.34 15.23 -2.46
N PHE A 247 5.47 14.80 -3.38
CA PHE A 247 5.06 15.62 -4.53
C PHE A 247 4.35 16.90 -4.09
N ARG A 248 3.45 16.82 -3.09
CA ARG A 248 2.77 17.99 -2.52
C ARG A 248 3.75 19.02 -1.93
N PHE A 249 4.85 18.56 -1.33
CA PHE A 249 5.88 19.45 -0.79
C PHE A 249 6.77 20.03 -1.89
N VAL A 250 7.19 19.21 -2.87
CA VAL A 250 8.01 19.66 -4.01
C VAL A 250 7.24 20.68 -4.87
N GLY A 251 5.98 20.40 -5.18
CA GLY A 251 5.12 21.21 -6.05
C GLY A 251 5.21 20.76 -7.52
N ALA A 252 4.13 20.98 -8.27
CA ALA A 252 4.07 20.58 -9.69
C ALA A 252 5.04 21.38 -10.57
N ASP A 253 5.32 22.65 -10.21
CA ASP A 253 6.19 23.56 -10.97
C ASP A 253 7.66 23.12 -11.04
N ALA A 254 8.06 22.12 -10.23
CA ALA A 254 9.38 21.52 -10.28
C ALA A 254 9.55 20.47 -11.39
N PHE A 255 8.46 20.05 -12.04
CA PHE A 255 8.46 19.03 -13.08
C PHE A 255 7.97 19.61 -14.41
N SER A 256 8.60 19.23 -15.50
CA SER A 256 8.11 19.55 -16.84
C SER A 256 6.83 18.74 -17.17
N PRO A 257 5.97 19.22 -18.10
CA PRO A 257 4.80 18.47 -18.53
C PRO A 257 5.10 17.09 -19.11
N ASP A 258 6.33 16.86 -19.61
CA ASP A 258 6.78 15.59 -20.17
C ASP A 258 7.22 14.58 -19.09
N GLU A 259 7.58 15.06 -17.90
CA GLU A 259 7.90 14.22 -16.71
C GLU A 259 6.64 13.82 -15.92
N LEU A 260 5.49 14.42 -16.23
CA LEU A 260 4.19 14.15 -15.59
C LEU A 260 3.29 13.32 -16.52
N ARG A 261 3.26 12.01 -16.30
CA ARG A 261 2.39 11.08 -17.03
C ARG A 261 0.93 11.27 -16.60
N THR A 262 0.10 11.83 -17.48
CA THR A 262 -1.35 11.99 -17.23
C THR A 262 -2.16 10.76 -17.65
N ASP A 263 -2.90 10.16 -16.71
CA ASP A 263 -3.85 9.08 -17.04
C ASP A 263 -5.15 9.66 -17.62
N LEU A 264 -5.21 9.68 -18.96
CA LEU A 264 -6.39 10.11 -19.72
C LEU A 264 -7.65 9.29 -19.41
N PHE A 265 -7.53 8.04 -18.96
CA PHE A 265 -8.63 7.09 -18.76
C PHE A 265 -9.18 7.08 -17.34
N SER A 266 -8.39 7.49 -16.35
CA SER A 266 -8.88 7.80 -15.01
C SER A 266 -9.86 8.99 -15.02
N ASP A 267 -10.73 9.03 -14.01
CA ASP A 267 -11.63 10.16 -13.76
C ASP A 267 -11.05 11.14 -12.70
N ASP A 268 -10.04 10.70 -11.94
CA ASP A 268 -9.22 11.56 -11.07
C ASP A 268 -8.20 12.35 -11.90
N GLU A 269 -7.90 13.60 -11.54
CA GLU A 269 -6.86 14.41 -12.24
C GLU A 269 -5.42 14.03 -11.81
N GLY A 270 -5.24 12.84 -11.24
CA GLY A 270 -3.97 12.34 -10.72
C GLY A 270 -3.07 11.77 -11.81
N GLY A 271 -1.98 12.48 -12.12
CA GLY A 271 -0.88 11.92 -12.91
C GLY A 271 0.04 11.00 -12.11
N TYR A 272 1.08 10.52 -12.78
CA TYR A 272 2.21 9.79 -12.24
C TYR A 272 3.51 10.56 -12.51
N VAL A 273 4.49 10.41 -11.62
CA VAL A 273 5.85 10.97 -11.76
C VAL A 273 6.86 9.87 -11.45
N ASP A 274 8.02 9.90 -12.10
CA ASP A 274 9.12 8.98 -11.79
C ASP A 274 9.62 9.17 -10.35
N CYS A 275 9.87 8.06 -9.65
CA CYS A 275 10.22 8.08 -8.24
C CYS A 275 11.63 8.63 -7.97
N VAL A 276 12.56 8.46 -8.91
CA VAL A 276 13.93 8.99 -8.81
C VAL A 276 13.93 10.49 -9.11
N ALA A 277 13.18 10.92 -10.11
CA ALA A 277 12.97 12.35 -10.38
C ALA A 277 12.33 13.07 -9.19
N LEU A 278 11.30 12.47 -8.57
CA LEU A 278 10.66 13.01 -7.38
C LEU A 278 11.60 13.10 -6.17
N ASP A 279 12.42 12.07 -5.93
CA ASP A 279 13.35 12.05 -4.80
C ASP A 279 14.54 12.99 -5.02
N ALA A 280 14.98 13.20 -6.26
CA ALA A 280 15.97 14.22 -6.61
C ALA A 280 15.43 15.64 -6.37
N ALA A 281 14.23 15.97 -6.89
CA ALA A 281 13.60 17.27 -6.69
C ALA A 281 13.25 17.55 -5.21
N LEU A 282 12.89 16.50 -4.45
CA LEU A 282 12.73 16.59 -3.01
C LEU A 282 14.05 16.95 -2.31
N LEU A 283 15.14 16.26 -2.64
CA LEU A 283 16.45 16.52 -2.04
C LEU A 283 16.94 17.95 -2.33
N GLU A 284 16.79 18.42 -3.57
CA GLU A 284 17.12 19.80 -3.96
C GLU A 284 16.29 20.82 -3.16
N LYS A 285 14.98 20.59 -3.01
CA LYS A 285 14.13 21.49 -2.22
C LYS A 285 14.47 21.47 -0.73
N LEU A 286 14.84 20.32 -0.16
CA LEU A 286 15.30 20.22 1.23
C LEU A 286 16.63 20.95 1.43
N GLN A 287 17.56 20.87 0.46
CA GLN A 287 18.81 21.62 0.47
C GLN A 287 18.56 23.14 0.41
N ALA A 288 17.67 23.61 -0.46
CA ALA A 288 17.30 25.02 -0.53
C ALA A 288 16.68 25.54 0.78
N VAL A 289 15.85 24.73 1.46
CA VAL A 289 15.33 25.07 2.80
C VAL A 289 16.46 25.10 3.85
N ALA A 290 17.42 24.18 3.78
CA ALA A 290 18.58 24.16 4.68
C ALA A 290 19.47 25.40 4.51
N GLU A 291 19.68 25.85 3.27
CA GLU A 291 20.43 27.07 2.94
C GLU A 291 19.71 28.33 3.39
N PHE A 292 18.39 28.42 3.19
CA PHE A 292 17.57 29.52 3.71
C PHE A 292 17.67 29.61 5.25
N LEU A 293 17.54 28.49 5.95
CA LEU A 293 17.67 28.46 7.42
C LEU A 293 19.09 28.80 7.87
N ARG A 294 20.14 28.36 7.14
CA ARG A 294 21.53 28.75 7.41
C ARG A 294 21.70 30.26 7.40
N GLU A 295 21.18 30.92 6.38
CA GLU A 295 21.33 32.36 6.18
C GLU A 295 20.44 33.19 7.10
N ALA A 296 19.20 32.75 7.36
CA ALA A 296 18.27 33.42 8.26
C ALA A 296 18.66 33.29 9.74
N GLU A 297 19.18 32.13 10.16
CA GLU A 297 19.50 31.85 11.56
C GLU A 297 21.01 31.97 11.88
N GLY A 298 21.89 32.01 10.89
CA GLY A 298 23.34 32.21 11.07
C GLY A 298 24.14 30.95 11.40
N TRP A 299 23.78 29.80 10.84
CA TRP A 299 24.49 28.52 11.06
C TRP A 299 25.81 28.43 10.27
N GLY A 300 26.82 27.77 10.82
CA GLY A 300 28.14 27.59 10.19
C GLY A 300 28.12 26.69 8.95
N TRP A 301 27.21 25.72 8.89
CA TRP A 301 26.98 24.88 7.71
C TRP A 301 25.53 24.39 7.63
N CYS A 302 25.14 23.78 6.51
CA CYS A 302 23.82 23.18 6.33
C CYS A 302 23.82 21.98 5.37
N ALA A 303 22.82 21.11 5.48
CA ALA A 303 22.57 20.04 4.50
C ALA A 303 21.09 19.67 4.40
N GLY A 304 20.60 19.49 3.17
CA GLY A 304 19.39 18.73 2.86
C GLY A 304 19.70 17.24 2.75
N ARG A 305 18.90 16.38 3.38
CA ARG A 305 19.06 14.91 3.35
C ARG A 305 17.71 14.22 3.19
N MET A 306 17.68 13.00 2.65
CA MET A 306 16.46 12.20 2.62
C MET A 306 16.05 11.73 4.03
N GLU A 307 17.03 11.35 4.85
CA GLU A 307 16.83 10.90 6.24
C GLU A 307 17.46 11.87 7.25
N PRO A 308 16.90 11.99 8.47
CA PRO A 308 17.49 12.76 9.56
C PRO A 308 18.85 12.17 9.98
N VAL A 309 19.70 13.00 10.59
CA VAL A 309 20.91 12.53 11.29
C VAL A 309 20.48 11.64 12.45
N GLY A 310 20.89 10.36 12.41
CA GLY A 310 20.59 9.37 13.43
C GLY A 310 21.78 9.04 14.34
N GLU A 311 21.52 8.24 15.37
CA GLU A 311 22.56 7.66 16.25
C GLU A 311 23.19 6.37 15.66
N CYS A 312 22.95 6.08 14.38
CA CYS A 312 23.48 4.91 13.71
C CYS A 312 24.99 5.04 13.46
N ARG A 313 25.69 3.91 13.27
CA ARG A 313 27.17 3.86 13.28
C ARG A 313 27.86 4.73 12.24
N GLU A 314 27.19 5.03 11.13
CA GLU A 314 27.74 5.89 10.06
C GLU A 314 27.54 7.38 10.39
N ASP A 315 26.30 7.80 10.68
CA ASP A 315 26.03 9.19 11.11
C ASP A 315 26.76 9.56 12.40
N ALA A 316 26.78 8.68 13.40
CA ALA A 316 27.48 8.91 14.66
C ALA A 316 29.00 9.04 14.51
N GLY A 317 29.57 8.58 13.38
CA GLY A 317 30.98 8.76 13.02
C GLY A 317 31.28 10.09 12.32
N THR A 318 30.28 10.78 11.78
CA THR A 318 30.43 12.02 11.01
C THR A 318 29.82 13.25 11.71
N TYR A 319 28.76 13.04 12.48
CA TYR A 319 27.95 14.10 13.08
C TYR A 319 27.87 13.95 14.62
N ARG A 320 27.69 15.08 15.29
CA ARG A 320 27.36 15.16 16.73
C ARG A 320 26.20 16.14 16.90
N CYS A 321 25.02 15.65 17.29
CA CYS A 321 23.90 16.51 17.65
C CYS A 321 24.12 17.09 19.05
N LEU A 322 24.17 18.42 19.16
CA LEU A 322 24.14 19.11 20.45
C LEU A 322 22.74 19.00 21.08
N PRO A 323 22.63 18.93 22.42
CA PRO A 323 21.34 19.02 23.09
C PRO A 323 20.69 20.37 22.79
N GLU A 324 19.37 20.37 22.57
CA GLU A 324 18.63 21.61 22.35
C GLU A 324 18.63 22.47 23.63
N PRO A 325 19.03 23.75 23.57
CA PRO A 325 19.01 24.64 24.74
C PRO A 325 17.57 24.98 25.14
N GLU A 326 17.36 25.26 26.44
CA GLU A 326 16.05 25.67 26.96
C GLU A 326 15.57 26.96 26.27
N ALA A 327 14.28 26.99 25.92
CA ALA A 327 13.71 28.08 25.13
C ALA A 327 13.77 29.42 25.88
N VAL A 328 14.27 30.47 25.22
CA VAL A 328 14.34 31.81 25.81
C VAL A 328 13.18 32.65 25.26
N LEU A 329 12.09 32.70 26.03
CA LEU A 329 10.94 33.57 25.78
C LEU A 329 11.27 35.02 26.18
N THR A 330 10.76 35.99 25.42
CA THR A 330 10.73 37.40 25.86
C THR A 330 9.46 37.68 26.68
N GLU A 331 9.47 38.73 27.52
CA GLU A 331 8.31 39.09 28.36
C GLU A 331 7.02 39.26 27.52
N ALA A 332 7.12 39.90 26.35
CA ALA A 332 5.99 40.09 25.43
C ALA A 332 5.49 38.79 24.78
N GLU A 333 6.34 37.76 24.69
CA GLU A 333 5.97 36.45 24.13
C GLU A 333 5.39 35.52 25.19
N ASP A 334 5.86 35.62 26.43
CA ASP A 334 5.23 34.96 27.57
C ASP A 334 3.81 35.53 27.81
N GLU A 335 3.66 36.86 27.79
CA GLU A 335 2.33 37.51 27.80
C GLU A 335 1.45 37.03 26.62
N ARG A 336 2.02 36.91 25.41
CA ARG A 336 1.29 36.42 24.22
C ARG A 336 0.93 34.94 24.31
N LEU A 337 1.81 34.07 24.81
CA LEU A 337 1.53 32.65 25.05
C LEU A 337 0.42 32.48 26.09
N ASN A 338 0.46 33.26 27.17
CA ASN A 338 -0.60 33.26 28.18
C ASN A 338 -1.95 33.76 27.63
N GLU A 339 -1.96 34.78 26.76
CA GLU A 339 -3.16 35.23 26.04
C GLU A 339 -3.72 34.13 25.12
N LEU A 340 -2.86 33.51 24.32
CA LEU A 340 -3.24 32.44 23.38
C LEU A 340 -3.75 31.19 24.11
N MET A 341 -3.09 30.77 25.19
CA MET A 341 -3.50 29.65 26.04
C MET A 341 -4.84 29.92 26.73
N THR A 342 -5.04 31.13 27.29
CA THR A 342 -6.33 31.53 27.87
C THR A 342 -7.46 31.50 26.84
N ARG A 343 -7.15 31.88 25.58
CA ARG A 343 -8.11 31.87 24.48
C ARG A 343 -8.37 30.45 23.95
N TYR A 344 -7.38 29.57 23.99
CA TYR A 344 -7.50 28.14 23.69
C TYR A 344 -8.37 27.43 24.73
N ASP A 345 -8.10 27.63 26.03
CA ASP A 345 -8.86 27.04 27.14
C ASP A 345 -10.34 27.52 27.18
N ALA A 346 -10.63 28.69 26.60
CA ALA A 346 -11.98 29.22 26.46
C ALA A 346 -12.78 28.60 25.29
N LEU A 347 -12.16 27.81 24.41
CA LEU A 347 -12.81 27.15 23.29
C LEU A 347 -13.26 25.72 23.67
N GLU A 348 -14.57 25.54 23.90
CA GLU A 348 -15.16 24.22 24.11
C GLU A 348 -15.20 23.39 22.80
N ASN A 349 -14.07 22.73 22.50
CA ASN A 349 -13.82 21.74 21.45
C ASN A 349 -13.36 22.25 20.06
N GLN A 350 -12.62 21.35 19.39
CA GLN A 350 -11.92 21.48 18.11
C GLN A 350 -12.67 22.27 17.03
N CYS A 351 -12.12 23.43 16.67
CA CYS A 351 -12.54 24.27 15.55
C CYS A 351 -11.30 24.83 14.82
N GLU A 352 -11.46 25.37 13.61
CA GLU A 352 -10.35 25.95 12.84
C GLU A 352 -9.59 27.07 13.60
N GLU A 353 -10.27 27.80 14.51
CA GLU A 353 -9.63 28.81 15.36
C GLU A 353 -8.71 28.18 16.41
N SER A 354 -9.05 27.00 16.95
CA SER A 354 -8.20 26.23 17.87
C SER A 354 -6.90 25.77 17.22
N ASP A 355 -6.98 25.26 15.97
CA ASP A 355 -5.81 24.80 15.21
C ASP A 355 -4.85 25.95 14.88
N LEU A 356 -5.41 27.14 14.59
CA LEU A 356 -4.63 28.37 14.35
C LEU A 356 -3.94 28.87 15.62
N LEU A 357 -4.61 28.83 16.77
CA LEU A 357 -4.00 29.20 18.06
C LEU A 357 -2.86 28.25 18.44
N GLU A 358 -3.06 26.94 18.29
CA GLU A 358 -2.01 25.94 18.56
C GLU A 358 -0.80 26.10 17.61
N ALA A 359 -1.05 26.48 16.36
CA ALA A 359 0.01 26.81 15.40
C ALA A 359 0.78 28.10 15.80
N GLU A 360 0.10 29.15 16.26
CA GLU A 360 0.73 30.38 16.74
C GLU A 360 1.60 30.12 17.99
N MET A 361 1.08 29.35 18.96
CA MET A 361 1.84 28.93 20.16
C MET A 361 3.11 28.15 19.79
N LYS A 362 3.00 27.14 18.91
CA LYS A 362 4.16 26.36 18.41
C LYS A 362 5.19 27.23 17.68
N LEU A 363 4.75 28.25 16.93
CA LEU A 363 5.66 29.18 16.26
C LEU A 363 6.45 30.02 17.27
N ILE A 364 5.80 30.52 18.34
CA ILE A 364 6.47 31.26 19.41
C ILE A 364 7.53 30.38 20.10
N ASP A 365 7.16 29.16 20.50
CA ASP A 365 8.09 28.17 21.09
C ASP A 365 9.27 27.87 20.18
N CYS A 366 9.02 27.63 18.88
CA CYS A 366 10.09 27.39 17.91
C CYS A 366 11.03 28.61 17.76
N MET A 367 10.50 29.83 17.73
CA MET A 367 11.33 31.04 17.67
C MET A 367 12.12 31.26 18.96
N ALA A 368 11.56 30.93 20.13
CA ALA A 368 12.24 31.01 21.43
C ALA A 368 13.39 29.98 21.54
N LYS A 369 13.16 28.75 21.05
CA LYS A 369 14.20 27.72 20.90
C LYS A 369 15.30 28.14 19.93
N VAL A 370 14.96 28.71 18.76
CA VAL A 370 15.97 29.25 17.82
C VAL A 370 16.82 30.33 18.47
N ARG A 371 16.22 31.24 19.26
CA ARG A 371 16.96 32.30 19.99
C ARG A 371 17.87 31.79 21.09
N ALA A 372 17.53 30.69 21.75
CA ALA A 372 18.34 30.08 22.79
C ALA A 372 19.72 29.59 22.29
N TRP A 373 19.87 29.31 20.98
CA TRP A 373 21.18 29.06 20.38
C TRP A 373 22.00 30.35 20.29
N THR A 374 23.13 30.45 21.00
CA THR A 374 24.00 31.63 20.92
C THR A 374 24.72 31.73 19.57
N PRO A 375 25.18 32.93 19.14
CA PRO A 375 25.92 33.09 17.89
C PRO A 375 27.17 32.19 17.80
N GLU A 376 27.85 31.95 18.92
CA GLU A 376 29.02 31.08 19.02
C GLU A 376 28.65 29.61 18.78
N MET A 377 27.53 29.15 19.36
CA MET A 377 27.01 27.80 19.13
C MET A 377 26.61 27.60 17.66
N ARG A 378 25.93 28.59 17.05
CA ARG A 378 25.51 28.52 15.64
C ARG A 378 26.69 28.54 14.68
N ALA A 379 27.74 29.32 14.95
CA ALA A 379 28.96 29.34 14.15
C ALA A 379 29.73 28.00 14.21
N GLY A 380 29.73 27.33 15.37
CA GLY A 380 30.38 26.04 15.59
C GLY A 380 29.53 24.80 15.24
N SER A 381 28.36 24.97 14.63
CA SER A 381 27.45 23.88 14.28
C SER A 381 26.61 24.22 13.03
N GLY A 382 25.68 23.33 12.66
CA GLY A 382 24.90 23.45 11.43
C GLY A 382 23.45 23.02 11.58
N VAL A 383 22.69 23.27 10.52
CA VAL A 383 21.28 22.88 10.39
C VAL A 383 21.12 21.80 9.32
N VAL A 384 20.50 20.68 9.68
CA VAL A 384 20.14 19.61 8.76
C VAL A 384 18.64 19.58 8.55
N VAL A 385 18.20 19.59 7.29
CA VAL A 385 16.79 19.52 6.91
C VAL A 385 16.56 18.18 6.21
N SER A 386 15.57 17.42 6.70
CA SER A 386 15.30 16.07 6.24
C SER A 386 13.82 15.79 6.05
N TRP A 387 13.47 14.66 5.42
CA TRP A 387 12.08 14.25 5.22
C TRP A 387 11.71 13.09 6.15
N ARG A 388 10.73 13.29 7.04
CA ARG A 388 10.30 12.25 7.98
C ARG A 388 8.78 12.23 8.14
N TYR A 389 8.18 11.04 8.02
CA TYR A 389 6.73 10.80 8.15
C TYR A 389 5.84 11.78 7.35
N GLY A 390 6.27 12.13 6.13
CA GLY A 390 5.50 13.03 5.25
C GLY A 390 5.64 14.52 5.54
N ASN A 391 6.57 14.92 6.42
CA ASN A 391 6.84 16.30 6.80
C ASN A 391 8.34 16.63 6.75
N VAL A 392 8.66 17.93 6.72
CA VAL A 392 10.03 18.43 6.86
C VAL A 392 10.44 18.34 8.34
N CYS A 393 11.62 17.77 8.60
CA CYS A 393 12.22 17.66 9.92
C CYS A 393 13.51 18.49 9.95
N VAL A 394 13.59 19.46 10.85
CA VAL A 394 14.74 20.38 10.99
C VAL A 394 15.51 20.05 12.27
N GLN A 395 16.77 19.61 12.13
CA GLN A 395 17.70 19.37 13.22
C GLN A 395 18.71 20.53 13.29
N ARG A 396 18.72 21.24 14.41
CA ARG A 396 19.63 22.36 14.71
C ARG A 396 20.76 21.90 15.62
N GLY A 397 21.90 22.59 15.61
CA GLY A 397 23.02 22.26 16.47
C GLY A 397 23.81 21.01 16.07
N VAL A 398 23.83 20.65 14.79
CA VAL A 398 24.58 19.48 14.31
C VAL A 398 26.03 19.88 14.05
N GLN A 399 26.99 19.31 14.77
CA GLN A 399 28.42 19.52 14.52
C GLN A 399 28.96 18.43 13.59
N LEU A 400 29.96 18.78 12.78
CA LEU A 400 30.79 17.82 12.04
C LEU A 400 31.93 17.37 12.95
N ARG A 401 32.19 16.07 13.06
CA ARG A 401 33.32 15.54 13.85
C ARG A 401 34.66 15.83 13.19
N SER A 402 35.64 16.19 13.99
CA SER A 402 37.07 16.28 13.66
C SER A 402 37.86 15.11 14.25
N GLU A 403 39.13 14.92 13.87
CA GLU A 403 39.97 13.85 14.42
C GLU A 403 40.23 14.02 15.93
N ASP A 404 40.23 15.25 16.45
CA ASP A 404 40.44 15.57 17.86
C ASP A 404 39.20 15.29 18.76
N ASP A 405 37.99 15.25 18.18
CA ASP A 405 36.74 14.96 18.92
C ASP A 405 36.69 13.50 19.43
N ALA A 406 37.44 12.59 18.80
CA ALA A 406 37.52 11.18 19.21
C ALA A 406 38.17 11.01 20.59
N THR A 407 39.07 11.93 20.98
CA THR A 407 39.69 11.97 22.31
C THR A 407 38.79 12.60 23.37
N ASP A 408 38.00 13.62 23.04
CA ASP A 408 37.09 14.28 23.98
C ASP A 408 35.87 13.41 24.32
N ASP A 409 35.38 12.62 23.34
CA ASP A 409 34.39 11.56 23.62
C ASP A 409 34.98 10.45 24.50
N ALA A 410 36.27 10.12 24.42
CA ALA A 410 36.87 9.11 25.31
C ALA A 410 36.88 9.59 26.78
N ASP A 411 37.32 10.83 27.02
CA ASP A 411 37.41 11.42 28.37
C ASP A 411 36.01 11.69 28.97
N ARG A 412 35.04 12.17 28.16
CA ARG A 412 33.64 12.34 28.59
C ARG A 412 32.90 11.01 28.76
N THR A 413 33.22 9.99 27.96
CA THR A 413 32.70 8.64 28.19
C THR A 413 33.25 8.09 29.50
N GLU A 414 34.54 8.28 29.84
CA GLU A 414 35.05 7.82 31.15
C GLU A 414 34.45 8.56 32.37
N GLN A 415 33.99 9.81 32.23
CA GLN A 415 33.38 10.56 33.34
C GLN A 415 31.85 10.43 33.45
N VAL A 416 31.13 10.21 32.35
CA VAL A 416 29.65 10.00 32.37
C VAL A 416 29.30 8.50 32.41
N GLN A 417 30.20 7.62 31.99
CA GLN A 417 30.03 6.18 32.03
C GLN A 417 30.70 5.58 33.28
N GLU A 418 30.19 5.97 34.44
CA GLU A 418 30.43 5.20 35.67
C GLU A 418 30.02 3.73 35.40
N LYS A 419 30.99 2.81 35.53
CA LYS A 419 31.03 1.49 34.87
C LYS A 419 29.72 0.68 34.97
N ALA A 420 28.86 0.78 33.95
CA ALA A 420 27.77 -0.16 33.73
C ALA A 420 28.31 -1.42 33.04
N SER A 421 28.36 -2.54 33.77
CA SER A 421 28.86 -3.83 33.27
C SER A 421 28.06 -4.33 32.06
N VAL A 422 28.76 -4.70 30.98
CA VAL A 422 28.17 -5.51 29.90
C VAL A 422 27.65 -6.82 30.48
N GLU A 423 26.37 -7.13 30.28
CA GLU A 423 25.74 -8.33 30.82
C GLU A 423 26.44 -9.62 30.37
N GLU A 424 26.84 -10.46 31.32
CA GLU A 424 27.82 -11.53 31.10
C GLU A 424 27.37 -12.70 30.19
N ILE A 425 26.10 -12.74 29.82
CA ILE A 425 25.49 -13.82 29.03
C ILE A 425 25.77 -13.58 27.53
N SER A 426 25.79 -14.64 26.73
CA SER A 426 25.96 -14.52 25.27
C SER A 426 24.62 -14.26 24.58
N LEU A 427 24.61 -13.39 23.56
CA LEU A 427 23.40 -13.12 22.77
C LEU A 427 22.77 -14.41 22.19
N PRO A 428 23.51 -15.39 21.64
CA PRO A 428 22.92 -16.66 21.22
C PRO A 428 22.20 -17.39 22.34
N LEU A 429 22.77 -17.49 23.55
CA LEU A 429 22.11 -18.16 24.67
C LEU A 429 20.84 -17.42 25.13
N LEU A 430 20.86 -16.08 25.09
CA LEU A 430 19.68 -15.25 25.36
C LEU A 430 18.55 -15.49 24.35
N THR A 431 18.85 -15.48 23.04
CA THR A 431 17.87 -15.77 21.97
C THR A 431 17.27 -17.16 22.14
N LYS A 432 18.10 -18.17 22.41
CA LYS A 432 17.64 -19.54 22.67
C LYS A 432 16.69 -19.63 23.86
N MET A 433 17.12 -19.12 25.01
CA MET A 433 16.33 -19.25 26.26
C MET A 433 15.06 -18.40 26.24
N SER A 434 15.07 -17.21 25.65
CA SER A 434 13.85 -16.41 25.46
C SER A 434 12.88 -17.01 24.43
N SER A 435 13.38 -17.80 23.46
CA SER A 435 12.55 -18.61 22.56
C SER A 435 11.85 -19.76 23.30
N GLU A 436 12.58 -20.48 24.17
CA GLU A 436 11.99 -21.53 25.03
C GLU A 436 10.95 -20.94 25.99
N ARG A 437 11.24 -19.79 26.61
CA ARG A 437 10.30 -19.03 27.45
C ARG A 437 9.03 -18.68 26.68
N THR A 438 9.18 -18.16 25.46
CA THR A 438 8.06 -17.83 24.59
C THR A 438 7.19 -19.08 24.33
N LEU A 439 7.76 -20.20 23.89
CA LEU A 439 7.01 -21.44 23.65
C LEU A 439 6.27 -21.94 24.91
N ALA A 440 6.91 -21.87 26.06
CA ALA A 440 6.30 -22.23 27.34
C ALA A 440 5.11 -21.32 27.70
N VAL A 441 5.20 -20.01 27.44
CA VAL A 441 4.08 -19.07 27.62
C VAL A 441 2.94 -19.33 26.62
N GLN A 442 3.26 -19.65 25.35
CA GLN A 442 2.24 -20.07 24.37
C GLN A 442 1.48 -21.29 24.88
N ALA A 443 2.19 -22.33 25.34
CA ALA A 443 1.59 -23.56 25.84
C ALA A 443 0.80 -23.36 27.15
N ALA A 444 1.24 -22.45 28.03
CA ALA A 444 0.53 -22.09 29.25
C ALA A 444 -0.75 -21.26 29.00
N LEU A 445 -0.71 -20.30 28.05
CA LEU A 445 -1.89 -19.50 27.70
C LEU A 445 -2.96 -20.36 27.00
N MET A 446 -2.55 -21.32 26.18
CA MET A 446 -3.44 -22.30 25.54
C MET A 446 -4.26 -23.12 26.55
N GLN A 447 -3.72 -23.36 27.75
CA GLN A 447 -4.45 -24.03 28.85
C GLN A 447 -5.44 -23.10 29.59
N GLN A 448 -5.49 -21.81 29.25
CA GLN A 448 -6.36 -20.80 29.88
C GLN A 448 -7.17 -20.01 28.82
N PRO A 449 -8.16 -20.65 28.14
CA PRO A 449 -8.85 -20.06 27.00
C PRO A 449 -9.50 -18.70 27.28
N ASP A 450 -10.08 -18.50 28.48
CA ASP A 450 -10.73 -17.25 28.86
C ASP A 450 -9.74 -16.07 28.86
N LYS A 451 -8.52 -16.28 29.37
CA LYS A 451 -7.47 -15.25 29.37
C LYS A 451 -6.92 -15.01 27.97
N SER A 452 -6.82 -16.06 27.16
CA SER A 452 -6.42 -16.01 25.76
C SER A 452 -7.40 -15.17 24.91
N LEU A 453 -8.70 -15.42 25.06
CA LEU A 453 -9.75 -14.66 24.39
C LEU A 453 -9.86 -13.22 24.91
N THR A 454 -9.64 -13.01 26.21
CA THR A 454 -9.58 -11.66 26.80
C THR A 454 -8.41 -10.87 26.23
N LEU A 455 -7.23 -11.48 26.07
CA LEU A 455 -6.07 -10.86 25.44
C LEU A 455 -6.36 -10.48 23.97
N LEU A 456 -6.94 -11.40 23.20
CA LEU A 456 -7.35 -11.14 21.81
C LEU A 456 -8.35 -9.98 21.73
N ALA A 457 -9.39 -10.00 22.57
CA ALA A 457 -10.41 -8.95 22.60
C ALA A 457 -9.80 -7.59 22.98
N TRP A 458 -8.91 -7.55 23.98
CA TRP A 458 -8.20 -6.33 24.36
C TRP A 458 -7.33 -5.78 23.23
N THR A 459 -6.56 -6.63 22.53
CA THR A 459 -5.78 -6.23 21.35
C THR A 459 -6.67 -5.70 20.23
N LEU A 460 -7.82 -6.31 19.95
CA LEU A 460 -8.78 -5.81 18.97
C LEU A 460 -9.41 -4.47 19.43
N CYS A 461 -9.74 -4.34 20.71
CA CYS A 461 -10.26 -3.10 21.29
C CYS A 461 -9.29 -1.93 21.17
N LEU A 462 -7.99 -2.12 21.44
CA LEU A 462 -6.97 -1.07 21.25
C LEU A 462 -6.91 -0.59 19.79
N ASN A 463 -7.14 -1.47 18.80
CA ASN A 463 -7.16 -1.08 17.40
C ASN A 463 -8.41 -0.25 17.02
N VAL A 464 -9.55 -0.51 17.68
CA VAL A 464 -10.88 0.06 17.36
C VAL A 464 -11.22 1.32 18.17
N PHE A 465 -10.85 1.36 19.45
CA PHE A 465 -11.29 2.39 20.41
C PHE A 465 -10.20 3.38 20.84
N ASP A 466 -8.97 3.24 20.33
CA ASP A 466 -7.84 4.12 20.65
C ASP A 466 -7.19 4.71 19.37
N SER A 467 -6.72 5.95 19.48
CA SER A 467 -6.24 6.81 18.38
C SER A 467 -4.73 7.13 18.44
N GLY A 468 -3.97 6.45 19.30
CA GLY A 468 -2.50 6.57 19.34
C GLY A 468 -1.80 6.20 18.02
N ALA A 469 -0.63 6.79 17.80
CA ALA A 469 0.19 6.58 16.59
C ALA A 469 0.93 5.23 16.61
N TYR A 470 0.25 4.18 16.16
CA TYR A 470 0.84 2.90 15.80
C TYR A 470 0.66 2.63 14.30
N SER A 471 1.50 1.76 13.73
CA SER A 471 1.27 1.23 12.38
C SER A 471 -0.03 0.39 12.36
N LYS A 472 -1.11 0.97 11.83
CA LYS A 472 -2.42 0.32 11.60
C LYS A 472 -2.43 -0.32 10.19
N PRO A 473 -3.20 -1.41 9.93
CA PRO A 473 -4.64 -1.18 9.66
C PRO A 473 -5.66 -1.58 10.74
N ALA A 474 -5.73 -2.80 11.30
CA ALA A 474 -4.92 -4.00 11.10
C ALA A 474 -5.38 -4.91 9.93
N GLN A 475 -4.42 -5.48 9.19
CA GLN A 475 -4.60 -6.85 8.65
C GLN A 475 -4.34 -7.80 9.81
N ILE A 476 -5.15 -8.86 9.99
CA ILE A 476 -4.87 -9.89 11.00
C ILE A 476 -3.71 -10.77 10.48
N SER A 477 -2.49 -10.25 10.62
CA SER A 477 -1.27 -11.02 10.39
C SER A 477 -0.97 -11.84 11.63
N LEU A 478 -1.35 -13.11 11.61
CA LEU A 478 -0.88 -14.09 12.58
C LEU A 478 0.59 -14.39 12.28
N GLU A 479 1.51 -13.54 12.76
CA GLU A 479 2.95 -13.79 12.59
C GLU A 479 3.43 -14.88 13.55
N CYS A 480 3.09 -16.13 13.22
CA CYS A 480 3.44 -17.31 13.99
C CYS A 480 4.94 -17.61 13.86
N LYS A 481 5.76 -17.05 14.77
CA LYS A 481 7.22 -17.26 14.84
C LYS A 481 7.64 -18.70 15.19
N HIS A 482 6.72 -19.66 15.25
CA HIS A 482 6.93 -21.01 15.77
C HIS A 482 8.09 -21.77 15.10
N TYR A 483 8.38 -21.53 13.81
CA TYR A 483 9.58 -22.08 13.16
C TYR A 483 10.89 -21.56 13.79
N ALA A 484 11.04 -20.24 13.92
CA ALA A 484 12.22 -19.61 14.53
C ALA A 484 12.33 -20.00 16.01
N LEU A 485 11.23 -19.91 16.76
CA LEU A 485 11.18 -20.31 18.17
C LEU A 485 11.62 -21.76 18.37
N THR A 486 11.18 -22.69 17.52
CA THR A 486 11.56 -24.12 17.59
C THR A 486 13.00 -24.37 17.13
N SER A 487 13.54 -23.54 16.25
CA SER A 487 14.96 -23.61 15.81
C SER A 487 15.91 -23.14 16.92
N ASP A 488 15.52 -22.12 17.66
CA ASP A 488 16.37 -21.47 18.66
C ASP A 488 16.18 -22.07 20.06
N ALA A 489 14.97 -22.53 20.42
CA ALA A 489 14.69 -23.23 21.67
C ALA A 489 15.71 -24.37 21.94
N PRO A 490 16.39 -24.41 23.11
CA PRO A 490 17.33 -25.48 23.46
C PRO A 490 16.74 -26.89 23.44
N SER A 491 15.44 -27.04 23.73
CA SER A 491 14.76 -28.34 23.65
C SER A 491 14.17 -28.63 22.26
N GLY A 492 14.11 -27.62 21.39
CA GLY A 492 13.57 -27.69 20.03
C GLY A 492 12.22 -28.43 19.95
N LYS A 493 12.16 -29.44 19.06
CA LYS A 493 10.95 -30.25 18.83
C LYS A 493 10.67 -31.30 19.92
N GLU A 494 11.59 -31.50 20.86
CA GLU A 494 11.46 -32.48 21.95
C GLU A 494 10.98 -31.82 23.26
N GLY A 495 10.92 -30.48 23.30
CA GLY A 495 10.44 -29.71 24.46
C GLY A 495 8.96 -29.93 24.76
N ALA A 496 8.62 -30.01 26.05
CA ALA A 496 7.25 -30.26 26.53
C ALA A 496 6.23 -29.23 26.00
N ALA A 497 6.63 -27.95 25.92
CA ALA A 497 5.81 -26.88 25.37
C ALA A 497 5.50 -27.08 23.87
N PHE A 498 6.50 -27.43 23.06
CA PHE A 498 6.31 -27.73 21.64
C PHE A 498 5.39 -28.94 21.44
N LEU A 499 5.60 -30.02 22.19
CA LEU A 499 4.78 -31.23 22.10
C LEU A 499 3.32 -30.96 22.48
N ALA A 500 3.06 -30.17 23.53
CA ALA A 500 1.71 -29.76 23.91
C ALA A 500 1.02 -28.93 22.82
N LEU A 501 1.72 -27.94 22.25
CA LEU A 501 1.19 -27.10 21.16
C LEU A 501 0.88 -27.94 19.91
N MET A 502 1.72 -28.92 19.55
CA MET A 502 1.48 -29.78 18.39
C MET A 502 0.36 -30.79 18.62
N ALA A 503 0.21 -31.32 19.84
CA ALA A 503 -0.91 -32.18 20.20
C ALA A 503 -2.25 -31.43 20.07
N GLU A 504 -2.33 -30.21 20.59
CA GLU A 504 -3.55 -29.39 20.49
C GLU A 504 -3.82 -28.93 19.05
N LYS A 505 -2.78 -28.56 18.31
CA LYS A 505 -2.90 -28.28 16.86
C LYS A 505 -3.51 -29.44 16.10
N ALA A 506 -3.07 -30.67 16.37
CA ALA A 506 -3.60 -31.88 15.73
C ALA A 506 -5.07 -32.13 16.14
N ARG A 507 -5.41 -31.94 17.43
CA ARG A 507 -6.78 -32.05 17.94
C ARG A 507 -7.73 -31.06 17.25
N LEU A 508 -7.32 -29.79 17.15
CA LEU A 508 -8.12 -28.72 16.55
C LEU A 508 -8.23 -28.86 15.02
N ALA A 509 -7.16 -29.26 14.34
CA ALA A 509 -7.17 -29.51 12.91
C ALA A 509 -8.16 -30.62 12.51
N ALA A 510 -8.39 -31.62 13.38
CA ALA A 510 -9.38 -32.67 13.17
C ALA A 510 -10.85 -32.20 13.31
N LEU A 511 -11.08 -30.97 13.79
CA LEU A 511 -12.42 -30.36 13.91
C LEU A 511 -12.77 -29.48 12.70
N LEU A 512 -11.85 -29.26 11.76
CA LEU A 512 -12.05 -28.40 10.60
C LEU A 512 -12.80 -29.14 9.47
N PRO A 513 -13.80 -28.52 8.81
CA PRO A 513 -14.55 -29.16 7.73
C PRO A 513 -13.69 -29.51 6.52
N GLU A 514 -14.08 -30.54 5.76
CA GLU A 514 -13.38 -30.86 4.51
C GLU A 514 -13.47 -29.68 3.52
N GLY A 515 -12.33 -29.28 2.93
CA GLY A 515 -12.25 -28.11 2.04
C GLY A 515 -12.13 -26.74 2.72
N TRP A 516 -12.02 -26.67 4.06
CA TRP A 516 -11.93 -25.42 4.82
C TRP A 516 -10.89 -24.41 4.32
N SER A 517 -9.78 -24.90 3.76
CA SER A 517 -8.69 -24.06 3.25
C SER A 517 -8.93 -23.47 1.85
N ARG A 518 -10.09 -23.76 1.23
CA ARG A 518 -10.46 -23.29 -0.12
C ARG A 518 -11.70 -22.40 -0.13
N ASP A 519 -12.60 -22.55 0.83
CA ASP A 519 -13.86 -21.80 0.92
C ASP A 519 -14.14 -21.40 2.37
N MET A 520 -14.14 -20.09 2.64
CA MET A 520 -14.40 -19.52 3.96
C MET A 520 -15.83 -19.79 4.44
N THR A 521 -16.82 -19.97 3.55
CA THR A 521 -18.22 -20.20 3.95
C THR A 521 -18.38 -21.49 4.77
N THR A 522 -17.46 -22.45 4.63
CA THR A 522 -17.40 -23.66 5.47
C THR A 522 -17.22 -23.35 6.96
N PHE A 523 -16.51 -22.27 7.32
CA PHE A 523 -16.35 -21.85 8.73
C PHE A 523 -17.65 -21.39 9.36
N LEU A 524 -18.64 -20.94 8.58
CA LEU A 524 -19.96 -20.54 9.08
C LEU A 524 -20.76 -21.74 9.62
N SER A 525 -20.33 -22.97 9.35
CA SER A 525 -20.92 -24.21 9.90
C SER A 525 -20.31 -24.66 11.23
N LEU A 526 -19.22 -24.04 11.70
CA LEU A 526 -18.56 -24.41 12.96
C LEU A 526 -19.38 -23.97 14.17
N SER A 527 -19.35 -24.78 15.24
CA SER A 527 -19.94 -24.38 16.52
C SER A 527 -19.11 -23.29 17.19
N GLN A 528 -19.77 -22.46 18.00
CA GLN A 528 -19.13 -21.36 18.73
C GLN A 528 -18.00 -21.86 19.64
N GLU A 529 -18.15 -23.03 20.27
CA GLU A 529 -17.12 -23.67 21.11
C GLU A 529 -15.84 -24.00 20.31
N VAL A 530 -15.99 -24.52 19.09
CA VAL A 530 -14.85 -24.82 18.20
C VAL A 530 -14.18 -23.53 17.72
N LEU A 531 -14.98 -22.52 17.35
CA LEU A 531 -14.46 -21.20 16.95
C LEU A 531 -13.66 -20.53 18.08
N LEU A 532 -14.17 -20.54 19.31
CA LEU A 532 -13.46 -19.99 20.47
C LEU A 532 -12.18 -20.77 20.79
N SER A 533 -12.20 -22.09 20.65
CA SER A 533 -11.00 -22.94 20.82
C SER A 533 -9.92 -22.64 19.77
N LEU A 534 -10.32 -22.49 18.50
CA LEU A 534 -9.43 -22.12 17.40
C LEU A 534 -8.85 -20.72 17.59
N LEU A 535 -9.67 -19.73 17.96
CA LEU A 535 -9.23 -18.37 18.24
C LEU A 535 -8.22 -18.34 19.39
N SER A 536 -8.49 -19.06 20.49
CA SER A 536 -7.58 -19.13 21.62
C SER A 536 -6.23 -19.75 21.26
N PHE A 537 -6.23 -20.87 20.52
CA PHE A 537 -4.99 -21.50 20.06
C PHE A 537 -4.18 -20.59 19.12
N CYS A 538 -4.86 -19.94 18.16
CA CYS A 538 -4.24 -18.96 17.28
C CYS A 538 -3.62 -17.80 18.06
N THR A 539 -4.34 -17.21 19.02
CA THR A 539 -3.82 -16.13 19.89
C THR A 539 -2.63 -16.59 20.72
N ALA A 540 -2.64 -17.81 21.26
CA ALA A 540 -1.48 -18.36 21.95
C ALA A 540 -0.27 -18.48 21.00
N CYS A 541 -0.46 -18.99 19.79
CA CYS A 541 0.61 -19.12 18.79
C CYS A 541 1.14 -17.80 18.19
N SER A 542 0.47 -16.66 18.42
CA SER A 542 0.93 -15.34 17.97
C SER A 542 1.89 -14.66 18.94
N LEU A 543 2.02 -15.13 20.19
CA LEU A 543 2.90 -14.50 21.17
C LEU A 543 4.37 -14.65 20.77
N ASN A 544 5.11 -13.55 20.85
CA ASN A 544 6.56 -13.52 20.69
C ASN A 544 7.20 -12.73 21.84
N GLY A 545 8.06 -13.39 22.63
CA GLY A 545 8.75 -12.79 23.78
C GLY A 545 10.27 -12.83 23.68
N VAL A 546 10.83 -13.10 22.49
CA VAL A 546 12.27 -13.19 22.26
C VAL A 546 12.96 -11.86 22.55
N GLN A 547 13.99 -11.90 23.39
CA GLN A 547 14.70 -10.71 23.88
C GLN A 547 15.92 -10.40 23.01
N THR A 548 16.04 -9.13 22.62
CA THR A 548 17.15 -8.55 21.85
C THR A 548 18.12 -7.78 22.77
N ARG A 549 19.24 -7.31 22.20
CA ARG A 549 20.17 -6.39 22.87
C ARG A 549 20.17 -5.03 22.21
N GLU A 550 19.94 -4.00 23.02
CA GLU A 550 19.92 -2.59 22.62
C GLU A 550 20.89 -1.84 23.51
N CYS A 551 21.81 -1.07 22.90
CA CYS A 551 22.85 -0.30 23.59
C CYS A 551 23.61 -1.06 24.71
N GLY A 552 23.85 -2.37 24.49
CA GLY A 552 24.58 -3.23 25.42
C GLY A 552 23.77 -3.86 26.56
N ARG A 553 22.47 -3.54 26.68
CA ARG A 553 21.55 -4.10 27.69
C ARG A 553 20.56 -5.08 27.05
N THR A 554 20.06 -6.03 27.83
CA THR A 554 18.98 -6.94 27.37
C THR A 554 17.63 -6.27 27.53
N SER A 555 16.82 -6.30 26.47
CA SER A 555 15.43 -5.82 26.51
C SER A 555 14.58 -6.64 27.49
N ARG A 556 13.58 -6.01 28.14
CA ARG A 556 12.58 -6.75 28.93
C ARG A 556 11.68 -7.57 28.01
N SER A 557 11.13 -8.67 28.50
CA SER A 557 10.20 -9.45 27.67
C SER A 557 8.86 -8.71 27.60
N PRO A 558 8.27 -8.52 26.41
CA PRO A 558 6.92 -7.94 26.30
C PRO A 558 5.84 -8.83 26.95
N LEU A 559 6.19 -10.07 27.32
CA LEU A 559 5.29 -11.03 27.98
C LEU A 559 5.27 -10.90 29.51
N ASP A 560 6.15 -10.11 30.14
CA ASP A 560 6.30 -10.02 31.61
C ASP A 560 4.96 -9.80 32.36
N SER A 561 4.11 -8.89 31.84
CA SER A 561 2.78 -8.62 32.41
C SER A 561 1.78 -9.75 32.17
N LEU A 562 1.83 -10.40 31.01
CA LEU A 562 0.96 -11.53 30.65
C LEU A 562 1.30 -12.76 31.48
N GLU A 563 2.58 -13.08 31.62
CA GLU A 563 3.08 -14.17 32.46
C GLU A 563 2.58 -14.06 33.90
N SER A 564 2.67 -12.85 34.46
CA SER A 564 2.16 -12.53 35.80
C SER A 564 0.64 -12.74 35.88
N ALA A 565 -0.12 -12.33 34.87
CA ALA A 565 -1.58 -12.49 34.82
C ALA A 565 -2.05 -13.95 34.61
N ILE A 566 -1.28 -14.78 33.90
CA ILE A 566 -1.59 -16.20 33.70
C ILE A 566 -1.03 -17.11 34.80
N GLY A 567 -0.22 -16.59 35.72
CA GLY A 567 0.45 -17.38 36.77
C GLY A 567 1.55 -18.28 36.22
N PHE A 568 2.25 -17.83 35.17
CA PHE A 568 3.27 -18.60 34.48
C PHE A 568 4.51 -18.87 35.34
N HIS A 569 5.11 -20.04 35.18
CA HIS A 569 6.42 -20.34 35.75
C HIS A 569 7.21 -21.31 34.85
N MET A 570 8.41 -20.90 34.43
CA MET A 570 9.20 -21.60 33.41
C MET A 570 9.46 -23.10 33.72
N ARG A 571 9.69 -23.47 34.98
CA ARG A 571 9.96 -24.88 35.38
C ARG A 571 8.80 -25.86 35.22
N ASP A 572 7.59 -25.40 34.92
CA ASP A 572 6.48 -26.30 34.56
C ASP A 572 6.63 -26.85 33.12
N TRP A 573 7.47 -26.22 32.30
CA TRP A 573 7.66 -26.52 30.87
C TRP A 573 9.10 -26.88 30.49
N TRP A 574 10.08 -26.46 31.30
CA TRP A 574 11.51 -26.59 30.99
C TRP A 574 12.34 -27.01 32.22
N GLN A 575 13.44 -27.72 31.96
CA GLN A 575 14.38 -28.22 32.97
C GLN A 575 15.82 -27.92 32.54
N PRO A 576 16.66 -27.29 33.39
CA PRO A 576 18.04 -26.98 33.05
C PRO A 576 18.92 -28.23 33.11
N THR A 577 19.57 -28.56 32.00
CA THR A 577 20.52 -29.67 31.87
C THR A 577 21.89 -29.15 31.41
N LYS A 578 22.92 -29.99 31.49
CA LYS A 578 24.21 -29.74 30.85
C LYS A 578 24.07 -29.52 29.34
N ALA A 579 23.19 -30.29 28.69
CA ALA A 579 23.02 -30.23 27.24
C ALA A 579 22.35 -28.93 26.78
N ASN A 580 21.34 -28.44 27.51
CA ASN A 580 20.50 -27.33 27.07
C ASN A 580 20.85 -25.96 27.71
N PHE A 581 21.58 -25.94 28.83
CA PHE A 581 21.83 -24.71 29.58
C PHE A 581 23.23 -24.64 30.22
N PHE A 582 23.53 -25.50 31.20
CA PHE A 582 24.78 -25.36 31.99
C PHE A 582 26.05 -25.53 31.15
N GLY A 583 26.00 -26.33 30.07
CA GLY A 583 27.10 -26.46 29.12
C GLY A 583 27.42 -25.17 28.35
N HIS A 584 26.46 -24.26 28.19
CA HIS A 584 26.64 -22.97 27.51
C HIS A 584 27.20 -21.87 28.42
N LEU A 585 27.04 -21.99 29.73
CA LEU A 585 27.57 -21.04 30.72
C LEU A 585 29.09 -21.16 30.92
N LYS A 586 29.75 -20.08 31.35
CA LYS A 586 31.13 -20.13 31.87
C LYS A 586 31.12 -20.77 33.26
N LYS A 587 32.22 -21.40 33.70
CA LYS A 587 32.32 -22.03 35.02
C LYS A 587 31.92 -21.10 36.20
N PRO A 588 32.34 -19.82 36.26
CA PRO A 588 31.87 -18.90 37.31
C PRO A 588 30.36 -18.69 37.31
N GLN A 589 29.71 -18.70 36.14
CA GLN A 589 28.26 -18.51 36.00
C GLN A 589 27.48 -19.76 36.48
N ILE A 590 28.04 -20.96 36.32
CA ILE A 590 27.48 -22.20 36.89
C ILE A 590 27.53 -22.14 38.43
N ILE A 591 28.65 -21.66 39.00
CA ILE A 591 28.83 -21.48 40.44
C ILE A 591 27.88 -20.38 40.98
N ALA A 592 27.72 -19.28 40.24
CA ALA A 592 26.75 -18.23 40.57
C ALA A 592 25.31 -18.76 40.55
N ALA A 593 24.91 -19.53 39.53
CA ALA A 593 23.59 -20.15 39.45
C ALA A 593 23.31 -21.12 40.63
N LEU A 594 24.31 -21.91 41.05
CA LEU A 594 24.19 -22.76 42.24
C LEU A 594 24.02 -21.95 43.53
N ASN A 595 24.76 -20.84 43.70
CA ASN A 595 24.60 -19.96 44.85
C ASN A 595 23.24 -19.25 44.88
N ASP A 596 22.76 -18.75 43.73
CA ASP A 596 21.46 -18.10 43.56
C ASP A 596 20.29 -19.07 43.83
N ALA A 597 20.47 -20.35 43.48
CA ALA A 597 19.56 -21.44 43.85
C ALA A 597 19.66 -21.87 45.34
N GLY A 598 20.47 -21.21 46.17
CA GLY A 598 20.68 -21.53 47.59
C GLY A 598 21.62 -22.72 47.85
N LEU A 599 22.21 -23.32 46.81
CA LEU A 599 23.01 -24.54 46.86
C LEU A 599 24.51 -24.24 47.09
N SER A 600 24.82 -23.41 48.10
CA SER A 600 26.18 -22.92 48.38
C SER A 600 27.22 -24.00 48.67
N GLY A 601 26.80 -25.18 49.14
CA GLY A 601 27.66 -26.37 49.26
C GLY A 601 28.12 -26.89 47.89
N ALA A 602 27.17 -27.19 47.00
CA ALA A 602 27.44 -27.64 45.64
C ALA A 602 28.21 -26.59 44.81
N ALA A 603 27.99 -25.30 45.06
CA ALA A 603 28.76 -24.22 44.46
C ALA A 603 30.28 -24.31 44.80
N ARG A 604 30.62 -24.56 46.08
CA ARG A 604 32.01 -24.76 46.54
C ARG A 604 32.67 -26.03 46.03
N ASP A 605 31.88 -27.07 45.75
CA ASP A 605 32.39 -28.29 45.13
C ASP A 605 32.63 -28.07 43.62
N ALA A 606 31.73 -27.37 42.94
CA ALA A 606 31.87 -26.97 41.53
C ALA A 606 33.11 -26.06 41.29
N GLU A 607 33.55 -25.25 42.25
CA GLU A 607 34.81 -24.49 42.19
C GLU A 607 36.03 -25.37 41.91
N LYS A 608 36.03 -26.64 42.34
CA LYS A 608 37.16 -27.57 42.19
C LYS A 608 37.06 -28.48 40.96
N MET A 609 35.89 -28.53 40.31
CA MET A 609 35.59 -29.38 39.16
C MET A 609 36.05 -28.76 37.81
N LYS A 610 36.14 -29.55 36.73
CA LYS A 610 36.25 -28.98 35.38
C LYS A 610 34.89 -28.44 34.93
N LYS A 611 34.87 -27.57 33.91
CA LYS A 611 33.63 -26.95 33.40
C LYS A 611 32.55 -28.00 33.05
N GLY A 612 32.94 -29.10 32.41
CA GLY A 612 32.02 -30.16 32.00
C GLY A 612 31.39 -30.89 33.18
N ASP A 613 32.20 -31.24 34.17
CA ASP A 613 31.76 -31.96 35.38
C ASP A 613 30.92 -31.04 36.29
N ALA A 614 31.29 -29.75 36.39
CA ALA A 614 30.51 -28.74 37.10
C ALA A 614 29.10 -28.54 36.49
N ALA A 615 28.95 -28.70 35.17
CA ALA A 615 27.66 -28.64 34.51
C ALA A 615 26.78 -29.88 34.79
N GLU A 616 27.36 -31.09 34.87
CA GLU A 616 26.66 -32.31 35.30
C GLU A 616 26.25 -32.22 36.78
N HIS A 617 27.15 -31.69 37.62
CA HIS A 617 26.89 -31.48 39.04
C HIS A 617 25.75 -30.47 39.26
N ALA A 618 25.73 -29.37 38.50
CA ALA A 618 24.63 -28.40 38.55
C ALA A 618 23.30 -29.02 38.09
N GLU A 619 23.27 -29.77 36.98
CA GLU A 619 22.08 -30.52 36.55
C GLU A 619 21.57 -31.47 37.64
N PHE A 620 22.45 -32.28 38.24
CA PHE A 620 22.07 -33.24 39.28
C PHE A 620 21.44 -32.58 40.52
N HIS A 621 21.98 -31.45 40.97
CA HIS A 621 21.49 -30.75 42.16
C HIS A 621 20.31 -29.80 41.88
N MET A 622 20.11 -29.37 40.63
CA MET A 622 19.07 -28.39 40.28
C MET A 622 17.82 -29.01 39.64
N LYS A 623 17.83 -30.32 39.34
CA LYS A 623 16.67 -31.06 38.81
C LYS A 623 15.40 -30.95 39.69
N ASP A 624 15.55 -30.97 41.02
CA ASP A 624 14.43 -31.02 41.98
C ASP A 624 14.03 -29.62 42.50
N ASN A 625 14.72 -28.55 42.08
CA ASN A 625 14.41 -27.17 42.48
C ASN A 625 13.53 -26.46 41.44
N ARG A 626 12.84 -25.39 41.84
CA ARG A 626 12.11 -24.50 40.91
C ARG A 626 12.93 -23.28 40.44
N TRP A 627 14.26 -23.33 40.56
CA TRP A 627 15.12 -22.20 40.18
C TRP A 627 15.08 -21.92 38.67
N VAL A 628 15.14 -20.64 38.31
CA VAL A 628 15.21 -20.12 36.94
C VAL A 628 16.14 -18.90 36.97
N PRO A 629 16.98 -18.65 35.96
CA PRO A 629 17.81 -17.44 35.93
C PRO A 629 16.97 -16.16 36.05
N GLY A 630 17.42 -15.17 36.83
CA GLY A 630 16.63 -13.98 37.16
C GLY A 630 16.09 -13.17 35.97
N TRP A 631 16.79 -13.14 34.84
CA TRP A 631 16.37 -12.47 33.59
C TRP A 631 15.30 -13.24 32.79
N MET A 632 14.99 -14.48 33.20
CA MET A 632 13.85 -15.27 32.72
C MET A 632 12.68 -15.29 33.71
N CYS A 633 12.83 -14.71 34.89
CA CYS A 633 11.75 -14.58 35.87
C CYS A 633 10.88 -13.37 35.51
N SER A 634 9.57 -13.54 35.51
CA SER A 634 8.64 -12.41 35.47
C SER A 634 8.87 -11.52 36.71
N PRO A 635 8.85 -10.18 36.57
CA PRO A 635 9.04 -9.29 37.71
C PRO A 635 7.90 -9.49 38.72
N ARG A 636 8.25 -9.70 40.00
CA ARG A 636 7.24 -9.75 41.07
C ARG A 636 6.53 -8.39 41.12
N PRO A 637 5.18 -8.35 41.22
CA PRO A 637 4.49 -7.09 41.45
C PRO A 637 4.99 -6.50 42.77
N GLN A 638 5.49 -5.26 42.73
CA GLN A 638 5.79 -4.52 43.95
C GLN A 638 4.47 -4.28 44.69
N THR A 639 4.34 -4.83 45.89
CA THR A 639 3.24 -4.53 46.80
C THR A 639 3.45 -3.17 47.47
N ASP A 640 3.56 -2.11 46.66
CA ASP A 640 3.50 -0.72 47.12
C ASP A 640 2.02 -0.27 47.21
N ALA A 641 1.21 -1.12 47.87
CA ALA A 641 -0.21 -0.92 48.13
C ALA A 641 -0.47 -0.38 49.55
N THR A 642 0.58 0.11 50.24
CA THR A 642 0.52 0.53 51.65
C THR A 642 0.72 2.03 51.87
N GLU A 643 1.04 2.82 50.84
CA GLU A 643 1.23 4.29 50.94
C GLU A 643 0.16 5.13 50.19
N ARG A 644 -0.82 4.48 49.57
CA ARG A 644 -1.96 5.15 48.89
C ARG A 644 -3.30 5.05 49.62
N ALA A 645 -3.37 4.33 50.74
CA ALA A 645 -4.59 4.20 51.54
C ALA A 645 -4.83 5.40 52.47
N ASP A 646 -3.77 6.00 53.02
CA ASP A 646 -3.90 7.04 54.05
C ASP A 646 -4.33 8.41 53.49
N ASN A 647 -4.04 8.71 52.22
CA ASN A 647 -4.41 9.99 51.57
C ASN A 647 -5.85 10.06 51.05
N LEU A 648 -6.71 9.07 51.35
CA LEU A 648 -8.14 9.09 51.05
C LEU A 648 -9.03 9.10 52.30
N ALA A 649 -8.45 9.12 53.50
CA ALA A 649 -9.19 9.16 54.76
C ALA A 649 -9.47 10.60 55.29
N ASP A 650 -8.75 11.61 54.78
CA ASP A 650 -8.82 13.01 55.25
C ASP A 650 -9.67 13.94 54.36
N ALA A 651 -10.54 13.38 53.50
CA ALA A 651 -11.38 14.13 52.56
C ALA A 651 -12.84 13.61 52.47
N ALA A 652 -13.40 13.17 53.61
CA ALA A 652 -14.79 12.71 53.75
C ALA A 652 -15.53 13.42 54.89
#